data_AF-A0A7X8UR84-F1
#
_entry.id   AF-A0A7X8UR84-F1
#
_cell.length_a   1.000
_cell.length_b   1.000
_cell.length_c   1.000
_cell.angle_alpha   90.00
_cell.angle_beta   90.00
_cell.angle_gamma   90.00
#
_symmetry.space_group_name_H-M   'P 1'
#
loop_
_entity.id
_entity.type
_entity.pdbx_description
1 polymer ?
#
loop_
_entity_poly.entity_id
_entity_poly.type
_entity_poly.pdbx_seq_one_letter_code
_entity_poly.pdbx_strand_id
1 'polypeptide(L)'
;EEAWNSAAVMEGFTVIDGSYPVDQTSARMAYDDTNVYILIINHQRVLDPALQKLDEFRATITKHDDHVYQDDSVEVFISPDGDRSMQFVLNALGTRFESAGGDVSWNGQWDAACKVNDGNWIAEIRIPWATLPKECRNGFKFNICRTQVADSQYSAWSPPEVSFSNAARFATCRLADKPVSVRAPGMMESLLAQSLTQLSIIADAGGSKYTLAVDIASEGAELHKPMRDTSAKGNHSFALMFAKGSRHRVQYSASDTDGEVIFRSPAYFVTRRMDQSASVSLTAGELMSVLLNGKRQANHEAILLQPGLNEITIECIRPADGGEIQGQLRAAAGAGTPEVVLPIDERWPSKPCKDAQSVVMSGRIAVATSQFHPVARDNTLYIARGLAQHAPFIVVNPTREVSQITVQIDLPPELELVGIDRLIRESKGNYPKNGKILATRAVESGITGRKRYEFEFENVQPFSEWFNHIHALVFKTASEAPGPFNVYYRMEGSNQSGPFAETWNTLKVIPLEIPAARRPERLRTTLWHGFRTGGYNAEETNALVKTFADVGFNSYIDRTSAHDRPEIRSNLLNALYENNFYVIMEISPAFFLGRMAGANPAQASVDFNGKRPHHLPLRPGFMLNDGADEIRKHITHIMKATGAPASLWDLEFPPFSTCDVSEATLKEFAAFARLSKTPTAEELKTTYRKQWIDFMCNVWAGLARIYKEGTKAAGADLATWLYSSYPGESFKERYGIDWSLMKGHVDVAAMGYATPTVEQLSTIRAINATSNCGVLYFEDSTPDQYRLLKTSMIRRVAQGGDGVSLFTWVLLDGRAYGLLAQAFGLMADHEDFFLDGRRVKPVVRGKAPVDNIYVMQLGQRRLVVAINESTKPTSAAIDLGKLCRVRDYYTGAESRVRTLQIQVPSCDVKAYEVDFPSK
;
A
#
# COMPACT_ATOMS: atom_id res chain seq x y z
N GLU A 1 0.34 -25.23 22.48
CA GLU A 1 0.88 -25.31 21.10
C GLU A 1 0.59 -26.65 20.44
N GLU A 2 0.93 -27.80 21.04
CA GLU A 2 0.73 -29.12 20.41
C GLU A 2 -0.70 -29.42 19.95
N ALA A 3 -1.72 -29.12 20.80
CA ALA A 3 -3.13 -29.31 20.45
C ALA A 3 -3.59 -28.42 19.28
N TRP A 4 -2.98 -27.24 19.09
CA TRP A 4 -3.31 -26.39 17.95
C TRP A 4 -2.79 -26.98 16.65
N ASN A 5 -1.64 -27.65 16.67
CA ASN A 5 -1.03 -28.23 15.47
C ASN A 5 -1.88 -29.34 14.84
N SER A 6 -2.65 -30.07 15.64
CA SER A 6 -3.55 -31.14 15.20
C SER A 6 -5.00 -30.69 14.96
N ALA A 7 -5.36 -29.44 15.27
CA ALA A 7 -6.70 -28.91 15.09
C ALA A 7 -7.07 -28.71 13.60
N ALA A 8 -8.38 -28.73 13.31
CA ALA A 8 -8.90 -28.31 12.01
C ALA A 8 -8.54 -26.84 11.75
N VAL A 9 -8.08 -26.55 10.54
CA VAL A 9 -7.67 -25.21 10.13
C VAL A 9 -8.72 -24.62 9.19
N MET A 10 -9.06 -23.37 9.42
CA MET A 10 -9.95 -22.56 8.60
C MET A 10 -9.10 -21.44 7.98
N GLU A 11 -8.92 -21.50 6.67
CA GLU A 11 -8.19 -20.52 5.86
C GLU A 11 -9.08 -20.05 4.70
N GLY A 12 -8.63 -19.04 3.97
CA GLY A 12 -9.30 -18.56 2.76
C GLY A 12 -10.57 -17.75 3.06
N PHE A 13 -10.47 -16.84 4.02
CA PHE A 13 -11.58 -15.92 4.33
C PHE A 13 -11.86 -15.04 3.11
N THR A 14 -13.13 -14.76 2.87
CA THR A 14 -13.61 -13.97 1.72
C THR A 14 -14.38 -12.75 2.19
N VAL A 15 -14.33 -11.67 1.42
CA VAL A 15 -15.11 -10.46 1.70
C VAL A 15 -16.58 -10.75 1.38
N ILE A 16 -17.51 -10.08 2.07
CA ILE A 16 -18.96 -10.26 1.86
C ILE A 16 -19.38 -10.08 0.39
N ASP A 17 -18.68 -9.24 -0.37
CA ASP A 17 -18.93 -9.00 -1.80
C ASP A 17 -18.36 -10.10 -2.74
N GLY A 18 -17.72 -11.14 -2.18
CA GLY A 18 -17.09 -12.23 -2.92
C GLY A 18 -15.69 -11.93 -3.43
N SER A 19 -15.10 -10.77 -3.09
CA SER A 19 -13.70 -10.48 -3.33
C SER A 19 -12.79 -11.12 -2.25
N TYR A 20 -11.48 -11.10 -2.50
CA TYR A 20 -10.49 -11.69 -1.60
C TYR A 20 -9.80 -10.60 -0.78
N PRO A 21 -9.74 -10.71 0.56
CA PRO A 21 -9.01 -9.77 1.38
C PRO A 21 -7.50 -10.01 1.18
N VAL A 22 -6.75 -8.90 1.02
CA VAL A 22 -5.28 -8.94 0.96
C VAL A 22 -4.72 -9.40 2.31
N ASP A 23 -5.28 -8.87 3.38
CA ASP A 23 -4.99 -9.23 4.77
C ASP A 23 -5.81 -10.46 5.17
N GLN A 24 -5.22 -11.65 5.04
CA GLN A 24 -5.91 -12.91 5.32
C GLN A 24 -6.10 -13.16 6.83
N THR A 25 -7.13 -13.95 7.13
CA THR A 25 -7.38 -14.50 8.46
C THR A 25 -7.27 -16.01 8.41
N SER A 26 -6.69 -16.59 9.46
CA SER A 26 -6.77 -18.03 9.70
C SER A 26 -7.33 -18.30 11.08
N ALA A 27 -8.04 -19.40 11.23
CA ALA A 27 -8.59 -19.81 12.51
C ALA A 27 -8.40 -21.32 12.74
N ARG A 28 -8.38 -21.70 14.01
CA ARG A 28 -8.36 -23.09 14.48
C ARG A 28 -9.39 -23.26 15.59
N MET A 29 -9.98 -24.44 15.67
CA MET A 29 -10.95 -24.76 16.71
C MET A 29 -10.62 -26.10 17.37
N ALA A 30 -10.75 -26.15 18.69
CA ALA A 30 -10.55 -27.34 19.51
C ALA A 30 -11.61 -27.38 20.61
N TYR A 31 -11.79 -28.53 21.26
CA TYR A 31 -12.68 -28.65 22.41
C TYR A 31 -12.14 -29.66 23.42
N ASP A 32 -12.60 -29.53 24.66
CA ASP A 32 -12.48 -30.54 25.71
C ASP A 32 -13.88 -30.82 26.31
N ASP A 33 -13.95 -31.60 27.39
CA ASP A 33 -15.22 -31.96 28.04
C ASP A 33 -16.01 -30.75 28.56
N THR A 34 -15.33 -29.64 28.80
CA THR A 34 -15.82 -28.44 29.49
C THR A 34 -15.90 -27.18 28.63
N ASN A 35 -15.05 -27.04 27.60
CA ASN A 35 -14.94 -25.83 26.80
C ASN A 35 -14.74 -26.09 25.30
N VAL A 36 -15.12 -25.10 24.49
CA VAL A 36 -14.69 -24.88 23.11
C VAL A 36 -13.61 -23.80 23.11
N TYR A 37 -12.57 -23.99 22.30
CA TYR A 37 -11.48 -23.04 22.11
C TYR A 37 -11.37 -22.64 20.64
N ILE A 38 -11.14 -21.35 20.40
CA ILE A 38 -10.94 -20.81 19.05
C ILE A 38 -9.69 -19.93 19.07
N LEU A 39 -8.74 -20.23 18.18
CA LEU A 39 -7.56 -19.41 17.91
C LEU A 39 -7.75 -18.73 16.56
N ILE A 40 -7.51 -17.41 16.50
CA ILE A 40 -7.72 -16.60 15.31
C ILE A 40 -6.49 -15.73 15.09
N ILE A 41 -5.88 -15.84 13.92
CA ILE A 41 -4.70 -15.07 13.51
C ILE A 41 -5.15 -14.14 12.39
N ASN A 42 -5.10 -12.85 12.67
CA ASN A 42 -5.52 -11.79 11.76
C ASN A 42 -4.27 -11.09 11.22
N HIS A 43 -3.84 -11.44 10.00
CA HIS A 43 -2.78 -10.70 9.32
C HIS A 43 -3.29 -9.31 8.99
N GLN A 44 -2.50 -8.28 9.23
CA GLN A 44 -2.90 -6.90 8.99
C GLN A 44 -1.69 -6.04 8.67
N ARG A 45 -1.52 -5.68 7.41
CA ARG A 45 -0.36 -4.89 6.94
C ARG A 45 -0.19 -3.56 7.64
N VAL A 46 -1.27 -2.89 8.08
CA VAL A 46 -1.13 -1.60 8.81
C VAL A 46 -0.46 -1.76 10.19
N LEU A 47 -0.35 -3.00 10.70
CA LEU A 47 0.43 -3.34 11.88
C LEU A 47 1.92 -3.56 11.55
N ASP A 48 2.33 -3.57 10.29
CA ASP A 48 3.74 -3.54 9.91
C ASP A 48 4.29 -2.12 10.15
N PRO A 49 5.23 -1.93 11.10
CA PRO A 49 5.79 -0.62 11.38
C PRO A 49 6.45 0.03 10.15
N ALA A 50 6.93 -0.78 9.19
CA ALA A 50 7.55 -0.29 7.97
C ALA A 50 6.58 0.48 7.06
N LEU A 51 5.26 0.22 7.17
CA LEU A 51 4.26 0.91 6.36
C LEU A 51 3.84 2.27 6.94
N GLN A 52 4.23 2.60 8.18
CA GLN A 52 3.88 3.85 8.86
C GLN A 52 2.37 4.16 8.89
N LYS A 53 1.54 3.11 8.98
CA LYS A 53 0.06 3.20 8.99
C LYS A 53 -0.57 2.76 10.32
N LEU A 54 0.22 2.70 11.40
CA LEU A 54 -0.25 2.21 12.70
C LEU A 54 -1.41 3.05 13.29
N ASP A 55 -1.58 4.30 12.86
CA ASP A 55 -2.71 5.15 13.24
C ASP A 55 -4.02 4.79 12.53
N GLU A 56 -3.98 3.96 11.47
CA GLU A 56 -5.16 3.39 10.82
C GLU A 56 -5.73 2.17 11.60
N PHE A 57 -4.94 1.53 12.47
CA PHE A 57 -5.38 0.44 13.33
C PHE A 57 -6.24 0.96 14.49
N ARG A 58 -7.45 0.42 14.65
CA ARG A 58 -8.41 0.88 15.67
C ARG A 58 -8.60 -0.15 16.78
N ALA A 59 -8.18 0.26 17.97
CA ALA A 59 -8.39 -0.44 19.23
C ALA A 59 -8.64 0.62 20.31
N THR A 60 -9.85 1.18 20.32
CA THR A 60 -10.23 2.36 21.11
C THR A 60 -11.34 2.08 22.12
N ILE A 61 -12.16 1.06 21.88
CA ILE A 61 -13.26 0.65 22.76
C ILE A 61 -12.69 -0.25 23.86
N THR A 62 -12.78 0.21 25.11
CA THR A 62 -12.21 -0.50 26.28
C THR A 62 -13.26 -1.05 27.23
N LYS A 63 -14.54 -0.72 27.00
CA LYS A 63 -15.64 -1.07 27.90
C LYS A 63 -16.39 -2.29 27.36
N HIS A 64 -16.59 -3.29 28.22
CA HIS A 64 -17.43 -4.46 27.94
C HIS A 64 -18.86 -4.01 27.59
N ASP A 65 -19.45 -4.64 26.58
CA ASP A 65 -20.81 -4.44 26.04
C ASP A 65 -21.04 -3.10 25.33
N ASP A 66 -19.96 -2.37 25.05
CA ASP A 66 -20.02 -1.22 24.15
C ASP A 66 -19.95 -1.67 22.67
N HIS A 67 -19.82 -0.72 21.76
CA HIS A 67 -19.81 -0.95 20.31
C HIS A 67 -18.46 -1.52 19.83
N VAL A 68 -18.03 -2.65 20.40
CA VAL A 68 -16.73 -3.30 20.13
C VAL A 68 -16.48 -3.56 18.64
N TYR A 69 -17.55 -3.83 17.89
CA TYR A 69 -17.54 -4.03 16.44
C TYR A 69 -17.19 -2.77 15.61
N GLN A 70 -16.96 -1.61 16.25
CA GLN A 70 -16.44 -0.39 15.59
C GLN A 70 -14.91 -0.32 15.55
N ASP A 71 -14.22 -1.18 16.30
CA ASP A 71 -12.77 -1.38 16.24
C ASP A 71 -12.41 -2.54 15.29
N ASP A 72 -11.10 -2.72 15.05
CA ASP A 72 -10.58 -3.97 14.46
C ASP A 72 -10.97 -5.14 15.38
N SER A 73 -11.85 -6.00 14.88
CA SER A 73 -12.59 -6.96 15.70
C SER A 73 -12.88 -8.26 14.96
N VAL A 74 -13.14 -9.29 15.76
CA VAL A 74 -13.61 -10.59 15.29
C VAL A 74 -14.95 -10.90 15.95
N GLU A 75 -15.83 -11.51 15.17
CA GLU A 75 -17.14 -11.96 15.61
C GLU A 75 -17.29 -13.46 15.33
N VAL A 76 -17.61 -14.22 16.37
CA VAL A 76 -17.91 -15.65 16.29
C VAL A 76 -19.40 -15.84 16.50
N PHE A 77 -20.05 -16.49 15.54
CA PHE A 77 -21.45 -16.87 15.65
C PHE A 77 -21.55 -18.38 15.86
N ILE A 78 -22.35 -18.82 16.83
CA ILE A 78 -22.66 -20.23 17.10
C ILE A 78 -24.17 -20.38 17.22
N SER A 79 -24.75 -21.40 16.59
CA SER A 79 -26.18 -21.72 16.67
C SER A 79 -26.39 -23.23 16.64
N PRO A 80 -27.33 -23.81 17.39
CA PRO A 80 -27.59 -25.25 17.33
C PRO A 80 -28.09 -25.70 15.95
N ASP A 81 -28.98 -24.92 15.33
CA ASP A 81 -29.71 -25.28 14.09
C ASP A 81 -29.63 -24.21 13.00
N GLY A 82 -29.28 -22.97 13.34
CA GLY A 82 -29.27 -21.82 12.44
C GLY A 82 -30.45 -20.86 12.65
N ASP A 83 -31.35 -21.10 13.61
CA ASP A 83 -32.50 -20.22 13.86
C ASP A 83 -32.18 -19.11 14.87
N ARG A 84 -31.48 -19.45 15.96
CA ARG A 84 -31.02 -18.49 16.96
C ARG A 84 -29.52 -18.64 17.18
N SER A 85 -28.76 -17.56 16.95
CA SER A 85 -27.30 -17.55 17.12
C SER A 85 -26.86 -16.77 18.36
N MET A 86 -25.89 -17.31 19.08
CA MET A 86 -25.06 -16.58 20.03
C MET A 86 -23.92 -15.92 19.26
N GLN A 87 -23.65 -14.66 19.56
CA GLN A 87 -22.61 -13.84 18.97
C GLN A 87 -21.60 -13.50 20.06
N PHE A 88 -20.32 -13.72 19.79
CA PHE A 88 -19.20 -13.37 20.65
C PHE A 88 -18.26 -12.46 19.88
N VAL A 89 -18.10 -11.21 20.33
CA VAL A 89 -17.32 -10.17 19.67
C VAL A 89 -16.16 -9.78 20.56
N LEU A 90 -14.96 -9.67 19.98
CA LEU A 90 -13.80 -9.08 20.64
C LEU A 90 -13.02 -8.17 19.70
N ASN A 91 -12.50 -7.07 20.24
CA ASN A 91 -11.51 -6.24 19.54
C ASN A 91 -10.08 -6.68 19.89
N ALA A 92 -9.10 -6.07 19.24
CA ALA A 92 -7.68 -6.36 19.47
C ALA A 92 -7.15 -6.05 20.88
N LEU A 93 -7.92 -5.35 21.73
CA LEU A 93 -7.60 -5.16 23.14
C LEU A 93 -8.11 -6.31 24.03
N GLY A 94 -8.91 -7.23 23.48
CA GLY A 94 -9.63 -8.24 24.25
C GLY A 94 -10.90 -7.70 24.92
N THR A 95 -11.37 -6.51 24.54
CA THR A 95 -12.67 -5.98 25.00
C THR A 95 -13.78 -6.80 24.36
N ARG A 96 -14.75 -7.23 25.16
CA ARG A 96 -15.77 -8.20 24.77
C ARG A 96 -17.14 -7.56 24.62
N PHE A 97 -17.95 -8.15 23.74
CA PHE A 97 -19.39 -7.94 23.63
C PHE A 97 -20.02 -9.28 23.26
N GLU A 98 -21.20 -9.57 23.80
CA GLU A 98 -21.95 -10.77 23.47
C GLU A 98 -23.44 -10.49 23.25
N SER A 99 -24.10 -11.33 22.46
CA SER A 99 -25.56 -11.28 22.31
C SER A 99 -26.12 -12.65 21.94
N ALA A 100 -27.42 -12.88 22.16
CA ALA A 100 -28.10 -14.13 21.78
C ALA A 100 -29.40 -13.88 21.02
N GLY A 101 -29.40 -14.11 19.71
CA GLY A 101 -30.53 -13.80 18.82
C GLY A 101 -30.78 -12.29 18.69
N GLY A 102 -29.72 -11.48 18.81
CA GLY A 102 -29.80 -10.00 18.81
C GLY A 102 -30.16 -9.38 20.16
N ASP A 103 -30.42 -10.18 21.19
CA ASP A 103 -30.58 -9.69 22.56
C ASP A 103 -29.22 -9.38 23.19
N VAL A 104 -28.91 -8.10 23.31
CA VAL A 104 -27.66 -7.57 23.90
C VAL A 104 -27.66 -7.58 25.43
N SER A 105 -28.77 -7.97 26.08
CA SER A 105 -28.82 -8.14 27.53
C SER A 105 -28.39 -9.54 27.99
N TRP A 106 -28.16 -10.45 27.04
CA TRP A 106 -27.66 -11.78 27.32
C TRP A 106 -26.16 -11.77 27.57
N ASN A 107 -25.75 -12.07 28.81
CA ASN A 107 -24.35 -12.08 29.24
C ASN A 107 -23.85 -13.53 29.41
N GLY A 108 -23.48 -14.16 28.30
CA GLY A 108 -22.86 -15.49 28.30
C GLY A 108 -21.48 -15.48 28.97
N GLN A 109 -21.11 -16.57 29.65
CA GLN A 109 -19.76 -16.71 30.21
C GLN A 109 -18.78 -17.15 29.11
N TRP A 110 -17.74 -16.37 28.83
CA TRP A 110 -16.66 -16.73 27.92
C TRP A 110 -15.44 -15.86 28.18
N ASP A 111 -14.24 -16.33 27.85
CA ASP A 111 -12.99 -15.59 28.01
C ASP A 111 -12.31 -15.34 26.68
N ALA A 112 -11.54 -14.25 26.63
CA ALA A 112 -10.75 -13.86 25.49
C ALA A 112 -9.38 -13.32 25.92
N ALA A 113 -8.36 -13.58 25.11
CA ALA A 113 -7.05 -12.96 25.21
C ALA A 113 -6.58 -12.51 23.82
N CYS A 114 -5.98 -11.32 23.75
CA CYS A 114 -5.48 -10.77 22.49
C CYS A 114 -4.01 -10.37 22.60
N LYS A 115 -3.30 -10.47 21.47
CA LYS A 115 -1.93 -9.99 21.33
C LYS A 115 -1.74 -9.32 19.98
N VAL A 116 -1.32 -8.06 19.99
CA VAL A 116 -0.91 -7.32 18.78
C VAL A 116 0.59 -7.52 18.58
N ASN A 117 1.00 -7.91 17.38
CA ASN A 117 2.39 -8.06 16.95
C ASN A 117 2.63 -7.22 15.68
N ASP A 118 3.87 -7.17 15.23
CA ASP A 118 4.20 -6.57 13.93
C ASP A 118 3.56 -7.39 12.81
N GLY A 119 2.72 -6.74 12.00
CA GLY A 119 2.03 -7.33 10.83
C GLY A 119 0.84 -8.26 11.14
N ASN A 120 0.49 -8.52 12.40
CA ASN A 120 -0.71 -9.30 12.77
C ASN A 120 -1.21 -9.03 14.18
N TRP A 121 -2.44 -9.43 14.46
CA TRP A 121 -2.93 -9.60 15.83
C TRP A 121 -3.63 -10.94 16.01
N ILE A 122 -3.53 -11.47 17.22
CA ILE A 122 -3.99 -12.81 17.59
C ILE A 122 -5.12 -12.69 18.61
N ALA A 123 -6.15 -13.50 18.45
CA ALA A 123 -7.25 -13.66 19.39
C ALA A 123 -7.37 -15.14 19.80
N GLU A 124 -7.41 -15.40 21.10
CA GLU A 124 -7.73 -16.69 21.70
C GLU A 124 -9.03 -16.57 22.48
N ILE A 125 -9.97 -17.46 22.21
CA ILE A 125 -11.33 -17.46 22.78
C ILE A 125 -11.57 -18.80 23.47
N ARG A 126 -12.16 -18.75 24.67
CA ARG A 126 -12.62 -19.92 25.44
C ARG A 126 -14.11 -19.77 25.77
N ILE A 127 -14.93 -20.70 25.29
CA ILE A 127 -16.37 -20.73 25.54
C ILE A 127 -16.71 -22.01 26.31
N PRO A 128 -17.08 -21.93 27.60
CA PRO A 128 -17.64 -23.06 28.33
C PRO A 128 -18.87 -23.65 27.61
N TRP A 129 -18.95 -24.98 27.53
CA TRP A 129 -20.13 -25.65 26.97
C TRP A 129 -21.42 -25.29 27.72
N ALA A 130 -21.32 -24.90 28.99
CA ALA A 130 -22.45 -24.45 29.80
C ALA A 130 -23.06 -23.12 29.31
N THR A 131 -22.32 -22.34 28.52
CA THR A 131 -22.77 -21.09 27.90
C THR A 131 -23.59 -21.33 26.63
N LEU A 132 -23.38 -22.48 25.98
CA LEU A 132 -24.05 -22.84 24.73
C LEU A 132 -25.29 -23.72 25.00
N PRO A 133 -26.30 -23.71 24.10
CA PRO A 133 -27.38 -24.70 24.11
C PRO A 133 -26.82 -26.13 24.13
N LYS A 134 -27.46 -27.03 24.88
CA LYS A 134 -26.97 -28.40 25.08
C LYS A 134 -26.87 -29.16 23.77
N GLU A 135 -27.72 -28.80 22.81
CA GLU A 135 -27.79 -29.34 21.44
C GLU A 135 -26.48 -29.12 20.69
N CYS A 136 -25.73 -28.05 20.97
CA CYS A 136 -24.44 -27.78 20.34
C CYS A 136 -23.39 -28.88 20.63
N ARG A 137 -23.58 -29.70 21.67
CA ARG A 137 -22.71 -30.86 21.92
C ARG A 137 -22.85 -31.96 20.86
N ASN A 138 -23.90 -31.93 20.05
CA ASN A 138 -24.10 -32.85 18.92
C ASN A 138 -23.54 -32.28 17.60
N GLY A 139 -22.89 -31.12 17.64
CA GLY A 139 -22.55 -30.29 16.49
C GLY A 139 -23.41 -29.02 16.44
N PHE A 140 -22.95 -28.03 15.69
CA PHE A 140 -23.58 -26.71 15.63
C PHE A 140 -23.30 -25.99 14.31
N LYS A 141 -24.12 -25.01 13.97
CA LYS A 141 -23.86 -24.02 12.92
C LYS A 141 -22.94 -22.94 13.44
N PHE A 142 -21.98 -22.49 12.62
CA PHE A 142 -21.09 -21.40 13.01
C PHE A 142 -20.57 -20.54 11.85
N ASN A 143 -20.03 -19.39 12.22
CA ASN A 143 -19.21 -18.57 11.34
C ASN A 143 -18.18 -17.78 12.15
N ILE A 144 -17.07 -17.43 11.49
CA ILE A 144 -16.06 -16.51 12.03
C ILE A 144 -15.97 -15.35 11.05
N CYS A 145 -16.18 -14.14 11.55
CA CYS A 145 -16.20 -12.91 10.78
C CYS A 145 -15.16 -11.93 11.33
N ARG A 146 -14.59 -11.11 10.46
CA ARG A 146 -13.61 -10.09 10.80
C ARG A 146 -14.04 -8.74 10.25
N THR A 147 -13.98 -7.74 11.11
CA THR A 147 -14.06 -6.32 10.75
C THR A 147 -12.65 -5.76 10.78
N GLN A 148 -12.19 -5.24 9.64
CA GLN A 148 -10.94 -4.51 9.51
C GLN A 148 -11.24 -3.04 9.20
N VAL A 149 -10.91 -2.16 10.14
CA VAL A 149 -11.36 -0.76 10.07
C VAL A 149 -10.58 0.05 9.04
N ALA A 150 -9.26 -0.15 8.97
CA ALA A 150 -8.38 0.59 8.06
C ALA A 150 -8.86 0.56 6.59
N ASP A 151 -9.37 -0.59 6.15
CA ASP A 151 -9.86 -0.81 4.77
C ASP A 151 -11.39 -0.84 4.67
N SER A 152 -12.13 -0.57 5.76
CA SER A 152 -13.59 -0.75 5.83
C SER A 152 -14.04 -2.12 5.28
N GLN A 153 -13.28 -3.16 5.63
CA GLN A 153 -13.43 -4.49 5.05
C GLN A 153 -14.09 -5.45 6.03
N TYR A 154 -15.03 -6.23 5.51
CA TYR A 154 -15.78 -7.24 6.24
C TYR A 154 -15.55 -8.59 5.59
N SER A 155 -14.82 -9.48 6.25
CA SER A 155 -14.52 -10.82 5.73
C SER A 155 -15.06 -11.90 6.65
N ALA A 156 -15.35 -13.07 6.09
CA ALA A 156 -15.84 -14.21 6.84
C ALA A 156 -15.32 -15.50 6.24
N TRP A 157 -15.28 -16.56 7.07
CA TRP A 157 -14.95 -17.89 6.59
C TRP A 157 -16.09 -18.42 5.70
N SER A 158 -17.34 -18.34 6.16
CA SER A 158 -18.52 -18.61 5.35
C SER A 158 -19.22 -17.30 4.99
N PRO A 159 -18.98 -16.71 3.80
CA PRO A 159 -19.47 -15.38 3.46
C PRO A 159 -21.02 -15.31 3.50
N PRO A 160 -21.59 -14.40 4.30
CA PRO A 160 -23.02 -14.37 4.58
C PRO A 160 -23.87 -13.59 3.56
N GLU A 161 -23.25 -13.03 2.52
CA GLU A 161 -23.83 -12.20 1.43
C GLU A 161 -24.48 -10.87 1.85
N VAL A 162 -25.13 -10.80 3.02
CA VAL A 162 -25.94 -9.63 3.45
C VAL A 162 -25.41 -9.02 4.76
N SER A 163 -25.27 -9.83 5.82
CA SER A 163 -24.79 -9.39 7.13
C SER A 163 -24.15 -10.55 7.88
N PHE A 164 -23.21 -10.30 8.80
CA PHE A 164 -22.56 -11.37 9.59
C PHE A 164 -23.53 -12.28 10.35
N SER A 165 -24.71 -11.77 10.72
CA SER A 165 -25.77 -12.52 11.40
C SER A 165 -26.60 -13.45 10.51
N ASN A 166 -26.35 -13.52 9.19
CA ASN A 166 -27.14 -14.37 8.29
C ASN A 166 -26.87 -15.87 8.50
N ALA A 167 -27.59 -16.46 9.45
CA ALA A 167 -27.39 -17.84 9.88
C ALA A 167 -27.66 -18.89 8.79
N ALA A 168 -28.43 -18.56 7.74
CA ALA A 168 -28.65 -19.43 6.59
C ALA A 168 -27.34 -19.79 5.84
N ARG A 169 -26.29 -18.99 6.01
CA ARG A 169 -24.96 -19.21 5.40
C ARG A 169 -23.94 -19.79 6.37
N PHE A 170 -24.30 -20.12 7.61
CA PHE A 170 -23.36 -20.69 8.57
C PHE A 170 -22.91 -22.10 8.16
N ALA A 171 -21.63 -22.37 8.39
CA ALA A 171 -21.05 -23.69 8.20
C ALA A 171 -21.57 -24.66 9.27
N THR A 172 -21.63 -25.95 8.96
CA THR A 172 -21.94 -26.99 9.96
C THR A 172 -20.65 -27.51 10.57
N CYS A 173 -20.52 -27.42 11.90
CA CYS A 173 -19.48 -28.06 12.69
C CYS A 173 -19.95 -29.43 13.19
N ARG A 174 -19.13 -30.46 12.95
CA ARG A 174 -19.24 -31.78 13.59
C ARG A 174 -18.04 -31.94 14.53
N LEU A 175 -18.28 -32.37 15.77
CA LEU A 175 -17.23 -32.62 16.75
C LEU A 175 -16.58 -33.98 16.47
N ALA A 176 -15.24 -34.04 16.53
CA ALA A 176 -14.48 -35.26 16.31
C ALA A 176 -13.14 -35.22 17.04
N ASP A 177 -12.74 -36.34 17.65
CA ASP A 177 -11.47 -36.46 18.38
C ASP A 177 -10.24 -36.42 17.46
N LYS A 178 -10.42 -36.80 16.19
CA LYS A 178 -9.38 -36.77 15.13
C LYS A 178 -9.94 -36.08 13.88
N PRO A 179 -9.97 -34.73 13.85
CA PRO A 179 -10.48 -34.01 12.70
C PRO A 179 -9.54 -34.18 11.50
N VAL A 180 -10.11 -34.15 10.29
CA VAL A 180 -9.30 -34.06 9.07
C VAL A 180 -8.94 -32.61 8.82
N SER A 181 -7.65 -32.31 8.78
CA SER A 181 -7.13 -30.98 8.47
C SER A 181 -6.89 -30.88 6.96
N VAL A 182 -7.67 -30.04 6.27
CA VAL A 182 -7.57 -29.83 4.81
C VAL A 182 -7.13 -28.39 4.54
N ARG A 183 -6.03 -28.22 3.81
CA ARG A 183 -5.44 -26.92 3.46
C ARG A 183 -5.18 -26.82 1.96
N ALA A 184 -5.21 -25.59 1.43
CA ALA A 184 -4.93 -25.30 0.03
C ALA A 184 -3.81 -24.24 -0.11
N PRO A 185 -2.54 -24.63 0.08
CA PRO A 185 -1.42 -23.69 0.09
C PRO A 185 -1.28 -22.96 -1.25
N GLY A 186 -1.01 -21.65 -1.24
CA GLY A 186 -0.79 -20.86 -2.46
C GLY A 186 -2.06 -20.52 -3.24
N MET A 187 -3.22 -21.01 -2.81
CA MET A 187 -4.49 -20.79 -3.51
C MET A 187 -4.92 -19.33 -3.41
N MET A 188 -4.83 -18.71 -2.23
CA MET A 188 -5.27 -17.31 -2.04
C MET A 188 -4.41 -16.36 -2.87
N GLU A 189 -3.11 -16.58 -2.91
CA GLU A 189 -2.15 -15.82 -3.71
C GLU A 189 -2.49 -15.94 -5.21
N SER A 190 -2.79 -17.16 -5.67
CA SER A 190 -3.19 -17.40 -7.05
C SER A 190 -4.55 -16.80 -7.41
N LEU A 191 -5.49 -16.75 -6.46
CA LEU A 191 -6.80 -16.12 -6.63
C LEU A 191 -6.69 -14.59 -6.69
N LEU A 192 -5.89 -14.00 -5.79
CA LEU A 192 -5.57 -12.57 -5.80
C LEU A 192 -4.89 -12.17 -7.13
N ALA A 193 -4.01 -13.02 -7.66
CA ALA A 193 -3.34 -12.84 -8.94
C ALA A 193 -4.18 -13.22 -10.18
N GLN A 194 -5.39 -13.76 -9.99
CA GLN A 194 -6.25 -14.31 -11.06
C GLN A 194 -5.53 -15.36 -11.96
N SER A 195 -4.62 -16.13 -11.38
CA SER A 195 -3.72 -17.06 -12.09
C SER A 195 -3.95 -18.53 -11.71
N LEU A 196 -5.03 -18.84 -10.97
CA LEU A 196 -5.30 -20.20 -10.51
C LEU A 196 -5.55 -21.14 -11.71
N THR A 197 -4.58 -22.00 -12.03
CA THR A 197 -4.72 -23.07 -13.06
C THR A 197 -4.53 -24.46 -12.49
N GLN A 198 -4.05 -24.56 -11.25
CA GLN A 198 -3.85 -25.80 -10.52
C GLN A 198 -4.16 -25.53 -9.04
N LEU A 199 -4.80 -26.50 -8.39
CA LEU A 199 -5.09 -26.45 -6.96
C LEU A 199 -4.32 -27.57 -6.26
N SER A 200 -3.46 -27.19 -5.33
CA SER A 200 -2.77 -28.10 -4.42
C SER A 200 -3.54 -28.21 -3.11
N ILE A 201 -3.92 -29.42 -2.71
CA ILE A 201 -4.63 -29.70 -1.47
C ILE A 201 -3.77 -30.61 -0.61
N ILE A 202 -3.52 -30.19 0.63
CA ILE A 202 -2.88 -31.01 1.66
C ILE A 202 -3.98 -31.45 2.63
N ALA A 203 -4.13 -32.76 2.80
CA ALA A 203 -5.05 -33.31 3.78
C ALA A 203 -4.32 -34.25 4.76
N ASP A 204 -4.37 -33.92 6.05
CA ASP A 204 -3.89 -34.77 7.13
C ASP A 204 -5.08 -35.33 7.92
N ALA A 205 -5.32 -36.63 7.78
CA ALA A 205 -6.52 -37.30 8.27
C ALA A 205 -6.29 -38.19 9.50
N GLY A 206 -5.18 -38.01 10.23
CA GLY A 206 -4.94 -38.74 11.48
C GLY A 206 -4.93 -40.28 11.34
N GLY A 207 -4.75 -40.81 10.12
CA GLY A 207 -4.71 -42.24 9.81
C GLY A 207 -5.91 -42.80 9.00
N SER A 208 -6.97 -42.04 8.76
CA SER A 208 -8.16 -42.49 8.00
C SER A 208 -8.05 -42.27 6.49
N LYS A 209 -8.71 -43.12 5.68
CA LYS A 209 -8.86 -42.91 4.23
C LYS A 209 -9.92 -41.84 3.97
N TYR A 210 -9.70 -41.01 2.95
CA TYR A 210 -10.63 -39.98 2.49
C TYR A 210 -10.61 -39.89 0.95
N THR A 211 -11.65 -39.28 0.39
CA THR A 211 -11.70 -38.88 -1.02
C THR A 211 -11.68 -37.37 -1.10
N LEU A 212 -10.68 -36.82 -1.80
CA LEU A 212 -10.67 -35.39 -2.12
C LEU A 212 -11.44 -35.16 -3.42
N ALA A 213 -12.26 -34.12 -3.42
CA ALA A 213 -12.98 -33.67 -4.60
C ALA A 213 -12.77 -32.17 -4.82
N VAL A 214 -12.58 -31.79 -6.08
CA VAL A 214 -12.63 -30.40 -6.52
C VAL A 214 -13.80 -30.24 -7.48
N ASP A 215 -14.72 -29.35 -7.10
CA ASP A 215 -15.92 -28.98 -7.84
C ASP A 215 -15.68 -27.66 -8.57
N ILE A 216 -15.95 -27.65 -9.88
CA ILE A 216 -15.90 -26.46 -10.73
C ILE A 216 -17.27 -26.32 -11.42
N ALA A 217 -17.89 -25.14 -11.32
CA ALA A 217 -19.14 -24.83 -12.02
C ALA A 217 -19.09 -23.43 -12.62
N SER A 218 -19.50 -23.24 -13.87
CA SER A 218 -19.76 -21.90 -14.38
C SER A 218 -20.98 -21.31 -13.67
N GLU A 219 -20.94 -20.00 -13.41
CA GLU A 219 -22.04 -19.27 -12.80
C GLU A 219 -23.33 -19.46 -13.63
N GLY A 220 -24.38 -20.02 -13.01
CA GLY A 220 -25.66 -20.32 -13.67
C GLY A 220 -25.78 -21.69 -14.37
N ALA A 221 -24.76 -22.56 -14.33
CA ALA A 221 -24.83 -23.92 -14.87
C ALA A 221 -24.84 -25.00 -13.79
N GLU A 222 -25.21 -26.24 -14.17
CA GLU A 222 -25.01 -27.41 -13.31
C GLU A 222 -23.52 -27.68 -13.07
N LEU A 223 -23.20 -28.23 -11.90
CA LEU A 223 -21.85 -28.64 -11.52
C LEU A 223 -21.25 -29.62 -12.53
N HIS A 224 -20.03 -29.37 -13.01
CA HIS A 224 -19.28 -30.40 -13.73
C HIS A 224 -19.03 -31.60 -12.81
N LYS A 225 -18.82 -32.79 -13.40
CA LYS A 225 -18.41 -33.98 -12.61
C LYS A 225 -17.16 -33.62 -11.79
N PRO A 226 -17.19 -33.73 -10.45
CA PRO A 226 -16.05 -33.38 -9.62
C PRO A 226 -14.82 -34.17 -10.01
N MET A 227 -13.69 -33.50 -10.06
CA MET A 227 -12.39 -34.18 -10.14
C MET A 227 -12.12 -34.83 -8.79
N ARG A 228 -11.88 -36.14 -8.78
CA ARG A 228 -11.69 -36.93 -7.55
C ARG A 228 -10.30 -37.56 -7.52
N ASP A 229 -9.67 -37.52 -6.36
CA ASP A 229 -8.45 -38.28 -6.06
C ASP A 229 -8.68 -39.08 -4.77
N THR A 230 -8.44 -40.38 -4.84
CA THR A 230 -8.59 -41.33 -3.73
C THR A 230 -7.20 -41.77 -3.29
N SER A 231 -6.67 -41.16 -2.23
CA SER A 231 -5.32 -41.37 -1.75
C SER A 231 -5.26 -41.45 -0.22
N ALA A 232 -4.19 -42.05 0.31
CA ALA A 232 -3.83 -41.90 1.71
C ALA A 232 -2.75 -40.82 1.84
N LYS A 233 -2.96 -39.87 2.75
CA LYS A 233 -2.03 -38.84 3.27
C LYS A 233 -1.04 -38.26 2.24
N GLY A 234 -1.24 -37.00 1.84
CA GLY A 234 -0.25 -36.33 0.99
C GLY A 234 -0.69 -34.98 0.42
N ASN A 235 0.12 -34.49 -0.51
CA ASN A 235 -0.18 -33.33 -1.34
C ASN A 235 -0.82 -33.80 -2.65
N HIS A 236 -2.00 -33.30 -2.95
CA HIS A 236 -2.82 -33.66 -4.11
C HIS A 236 -2.94 -32.47 -5.04
N SER A 237 -2.70 -32.68 -6.33
CA SER A 237 -2.71 -31.62 -7.33
C SER A 237 -3.79 -31.83 -8.37
N PHE A 238 -4.66 -30.85 -8.50
CA PHE A 238 -5.80 -30.84 -9.41
C PHE A 238 -5.59 -29.79 -10.50
N ALA A 239 -5.47 -30.21 -11.76
CA ALA A 239 -5.41 -29.28 -12.89
C ALA A 239 -6.81 -28.70 -13.16
N LEU A 240 -6.96 -27.38 -13.07
CA LEU A 240 -8.26 -26.72 -13.24
C LEU A 240 -8.42 -26.20 -14.66
N MET A 241 -9.59 -26.49 -15.26
CA MET A 241 -9.95 -26.01 -16.59
C MET A 241 -11.18 -25.11 -16.49
N PHE A 242 -11.07 -23.90 -17.03
CA PHE A 242 -12.13 -22.89 -17.01
C PHE A 242 -12.52 -22.48 -18.43
N ALA A 243 -13.82 -22.35 -18.67
CA ALA A 243 -14.35 -21.77 -19.91
C ALA A 243 -14.05 -20.27 -20.01
N LYS A 244 -13.80 -19.78 -21.25
CA LYS A 244 -13.45 -18.39 -21.56
C LYS A 244 -14.53 -17.40 -21.14
N GLY A 245 -14.12 -16.27 -20.54
CA GLY A 245 -14.99 -15.11 -20.32
C GLY A 245 -16.11 -15.32 -19.30
N SER A 246 -16.23 -16.52 -18.72
CA SER A 246 -17.19 -16.84 -17.67
C SER A 246 -16.54 -16.78 -16.28
N ARG A 247 -17.36 -16.43 -15.29
CA ARG A 247 -17.03 -16.60 -13.87
C ARG A 247 -17.32 -18.05 -13.47
N HIS A 248 -16.39 -18.67 -12.76
CA HIS A 248 -16.46 -20.06 -12.31
C HIS A 248 -16.35 -20.14 -10.80
N ARG A 249 -17.21 -20.95 -10.18
CA ARG A 249 -17.14 -21.32 -8.78
C ARG A 249 -16.20 -22.52 -8.61
N VAL A 250 -15.24 -22.41 -7.72
CA VAL A 250 -14.30 -23.46 -7.30
C VAL A 250 -14.55 -23.77 -5.83
N GLN A 251 -14.75 -25.04 -5.50
CA GLN A 251 -14.90 -25.50 -4.12
C GLN A 251 -14.20 -26.85 -3.98
N TYR A 252 -13.57 -27.11 -2.84
CA TYR A 252 -12.98 -28.40 -2.56
C TYR A 252 -13.54 -29.00 -1.28
N SER A 253 -13.57 -30.33 -1.24
CA SER A 253 -14.12 -31.08 -0.13
C SER A 253 -13.31 -32.35 0.13
N ALA A 254 -13.43 -32.85 1.36
CA ALA A 254 -12.98 -34.18 1.75
C ALA A 254 -14.19 -34.98 2.21
N SER A 255 -14.31 -36.20 1.71
CA SER A 255 -15.34 -37.16 2.14
C SER A 255 -14.69 -38.39 2.76
N ASP A 256 -15.36 -39.02 3.71
CA ASP A 256 -14.91 -40.29 4.30
C ASP A 256 -15.12 -41.49 3.34
N THR A 257 -14.89 -42.71 3.83
CA THR A 257 -15.03 -43.95 3.04
C THR A 257 -16.47 -44.29 2.66
N ASP A 258 -17.45 -43.75 3.39
CA ASP A 258 -18.88 -43.96 3.13
C ASP A 258 -19.44 -42.91 2.17
N GLY A 259 -18.60 -41.93 1.79
CA GLY A 259 -18.94 -40.84 0.87
C GLY A 259 -19.57 -39.63 1.57
N GLU A 260 -19.60 -39.60 2.90
CA GLU A 260 -20.08 -38.46 3.67
C GLU A 260 -19.03 -37.34 3.68
N VAL A 261 -19.47 -36.11 3.40
CA VAL A 261 -18.58 -34.94 3.37
C VAL A 261 -18.24 -34.54 4.80
N ILE A 262 -16.96 -34.62 5.16
CA ILE A 262 -16.43 -34.29 6.48
C ILE A 262 -15.73 -32.92 6.52
N PHE A 263 -15.35 -32.39 5.36
CA PHE A 263 -14.84 -31.03 5.20
C PHE A 263 -15.30 -30.44 3.87
N ARG A 264 -15.64 -29.15 3.87
CA ARG A 264 -15.92 -28.38 2.67
C ARG A 264 -15.39 -26.97 2.83
N SER A 265 -14.64 -26.50 1.82
CA SER A 265 -14.13 -25.14 1.78
C SER A 265 -15.25 -24.12 1.52
N PRO A 266 -15.00 -22.82 1.75
CA PRO A 266 -15.76 -21.76 1.10
C PRO A 266 -15.80 -21.92 -0.42
N ALA A 267 -16.75 -21.24 -1.07
CA ALA A 267 -16.81 -21.17 -2.52
C ALA A 267 -15.98 -19.99 -3.03
N TYR A 268 -15.02 -20.27 -3.90
CA TYR A 268 -14.14 -19.28 -4.50
C TYR A 268 -14.56 -19.02 -5.95
N PHE A 269 -14.39 -17.80 -6.45
CA PHE A 269 -14.73 -17.44 -7.83
C PHE A 269 -13.51 -17.03 -8.66
N VAL A 270 -13.43 -17.56 -9.89
CA VAL A 270 -12.35 -17.31 -10.87
C VAL A 270 -12.96 -16.83 -12.18
N THR A 271 -12.39 -15.81 -12.81
CA THR A 271 -12.79 -15.36 -14.16
C THR A 271 -11.59 -15.49 -15.10
N ARG A 272 -11.70 -16.30 -16.17
CA ARG A 272 -10.58 -16.55 -17.09
C ARG A 272 -10.58 -15.52 -18.23
N ARG A 273 -9.53 -14.69 -18.29
CA ARG A 273 -9.13 -13.97 -19.52
C ARG A 273 -8.42 -14.97 -20.43
N MET A 274 -8.82 -15.09 -21.69
CA MET A 274 -8.48 -16.24 -22.55
C MET A 274 -7.77 -15.74 -23.81
N ASP A 275 -6.76 -14.90 -23.61
CA ASP A 275 -6.31 -14.00 -24.67
C ASP A 275 -4.85 -14.26 -25.07
N GLN A 276 -4.08 -15.00 -24.25
CA GLN A 276 -2.64 -15.20 -24.47
C GLN A 276 -2.34 -16.54 -25.17
N SER A 277 -1.98 -16.49 -26.45
CA SER A 277 -1.72 -17.68 -27.26
C SER A 277 -0.51 -17.54 -28.17
N ALA A 278 0.06 -18.67 -28.56
CA ALA A 278 1.11 -18.77 -29.56
C ALA A 278 0.81 -19.80 -30.66
N SER A 279 1.41 -19.63 -31.82
CA SER A 279 1.38 -20.59 -32.93
C SER A 279 2.78 -20.81 -33.49
N VAL A 280 3.07 -22.04 -33.89
CA VAL A 280 4.35 -22.42 -34.54
C VAL A 280 4.08 -22.83 -35.98
N SER A 281 4.85 -22.30 -36.92
CA SER A 281 4.83 -22.69 -38.32
C SER A 281 6.25 -22.79 -38.88
N LEU A 282 6.56 -23.84 -39.64
CA LEU A 282 7.83 -23.98 -40.35
C LEU A 282 7.65 -23.69 -41.85
N THR A 283 8.59 -22.94 -42.43
CA THR A 283 8.71 -22.71 -43.87
C THR A 283 9.75 -23.61 -44.53
N ALA A 284 10.70 -24.13 -43.74
CA ALA A 284 11.66 -25.17 -44.15
C ALA A 284 11.85 -26.18 -43.01
N GLY A 285 11.71 -27.47 -43.32
CA GLY A 285 11.67 -28.58 -42.37
C GLY A 285 10.24 -29.07 -42.07
N GLU A 286 10.12 -30.22 -41.42
CA GLU A 286 8.82 -30.82 -41.05
C GLU A 286 8.61 -30.75 -39.54
N LEU A 287 7.48 -30.18 -39.08
CA LEU A 287 7.14 -30.05 -37.67
C LEU A 287 6.47 -31.34 -37.17
N MET A 288 7.11 -32.03 -36.22
CA MET A 288 6.61 -33.30 -35.67
C MET A 288 5.76 -33.07 -34.42
N SER A 289 6.23 -32.21 -33.51
CA SER A 289 5.49 -31.90 -32.30
C SER A 289 5.93 -30.59 -31.66
N VAL A 290 5.06 -30.07 -30.78
CA VAL A 290 5.35 -28.89 -29.96
C VAL A 290 5.10 -29.23 -28.49
N LEU A 291 6.01 -28.79 -27.63
CA LEU A 291 5.90 -28.88 -26.18
C LEU A 291 5.92 -27.46 -25.60
N LEU A 292 5.08 -27.21 -24.62
CA LEU A 292 5.09 -26.02 -23.77
C LEU A 292 5.58 -26.43 -22.39
N ASN A 293 6.68 -25.86 -21.92
CA ASN A 293 7.28 -26.16 -20.61
C ASN A 293 7.45 -27.68 -20.38
N GLY A 294 7.91 -28.40 -21.42
CA GLY A 294 8.10 -29.86 -21.41
C GLY A 294 6.82 -30.70 -21.57
N LYS A 295 5.63 -30.08 -21.74
CA LYS A 295 4.37 -30.80 -21.95
C LYS A 295 3.90 -30.68 -23.40
N ARG A 296 3.67 -31.83 -24.04
CA ARG A 296 3.19 -31.91 -25.43
C ARG A 296 1.84 -31.21 -25.61
N GLN A 297 1.73 -30.42 -26.67
CA GLN A 297 0.54 -29.67 -27.04
C GLN A 297 -0.26 -30.40 -28.12
N ALA A 298 -1.59 -30.40 -27.99
CA ALA A 298 -2.48 -31.05 -28.95
C ALA A 298 -2.70 -30.22 -30.23
N ASN A 299 -2.58 -28.88 -30.12
CA ASN A 299 -2.73 -27.95 -31.23
C ASN A 299 -1.55 -26.98 -31.25
N HIS A 300 -0.76 -26.98 -32.32
CA HIS A 300 0.40 -26.11 -32.50
C HIS A 300 0.04 -24.73 -33.10
N GLU A 301 -1.20 -24.54 -33.57
CA GLU A 301 -1.72 -23.26 -34.05
C GLU A 301 -2.34 -22.42 -32.92
N ALA A 302 -2.58 -23.01 -31.73
CA ALA A 302 -3.22 -22.34 -30.60
C ALA A 302 -2.69 -22.86 -29.25
N ILE A 303 -1.42 -22.61 -28.99
CA ILE A 303 -0.74 -22.96 -27.73
C ILE A 303 -1.11 -21.92 -26.67
N LEU A 304 -1.70 -22.35 -25.55
CA LEU A 304 -2.10 -21.44 -24.48
C LEU A 304 -0.90 -21.11 -23.58
N LEU A 305 -0.48 -19.85 -23.59
CA LEU A 305 0.65 -19.40 -22.79
C LEU A 305 0.24 -19.17 -21.32
N GLN A 306 1.22 -19.26 -20.43
CA GLN A 306 1.09 -18.99 -19.00
C GLN A 306 1.74 -17.65 -18.66
N PRO A 307 1.28 -16.91 -17.63
CA PRO A 307 2.03 -15.77 -17.10
C PRO A 307 3.46 -16.18 -16.72
N GLY A 308 4.43 -15.33 -17.01
CA GLY A 308 5.84 -15.63 -16.84
C GLY A 308 6.52 -16.13 -18.12
N LEU A 309 7.62 -16.86 -17.94
CA LEU A 309 8.44 -17.39 -19.04
C LEU A 309 7.88 -18.74 -19.53
N ASN A 310 7.63 -18.84 -20.83
CA ASN A 310 7.18 -20.05 -21.51
C ASN A 310 8.27 -20.56 -22.44
N GLU A 311 8.69 -21.81 -22.26
CA GLU A 311 9.59 -22.50 -23.18
C GLU A 311 8.76 -23.27 -24.22
N ILE A 312 8.96 -22.93 -25.49
CA ILE A 312 8.37 -23.60 -26.64
C ILE A 312 9.45 -24.47 -27.26
N THR A 313 9.29 -25.79 -27.10
CA THR A 313 10.18 -26.79 -27.69
C THR A 313 9.49 -27.41 -28.90
N ILE A 314 10.18 -27.45 -30.03
CA ILE A 314 9.69 -28.09 -31.25
C ILE A 314 10.56 -29.31 -31.55
N GLU A 315 9.92 -30.42 -31.91
CA GLU A 315 10.54 -31.58 -32.53
C GLU A 315 10.31 -31.44 -34.04
N CYS A 316 11.38 -31.44 -34.84
CA CYS A 316 11.28 -31.26 -36.29
C CYS A 316 12.30 -32.09 -37.07
N ILE A 317 12.03 -32.33 -38.34
CA ILE A 317 12.93 -33.04 -39.28
C ILE A 317 13.56 -32.02 -40.22
N ARG A 318 14.88 -32.14 -40.45
CA ARG A 318 15.61 -31.28 -41.37
C ARG A 318 15.11 -31.47 -42.82
N PRO A 319 15.15 -30.40 -43.65
CA PRO A 319 14.99 -30.51 -45.10
C PRO A 319 15.83 -31.63 -45.71
N ALA A 320 15.28 -32.31 -46.72
CA ALA A 320 15.91 -33.46 -47.36
C ALA A 320 17.23 -33.12 -48.09
N ASP A 321 17.42 -31.85 -48.46
CA ASP A 321 18.64 -31.31 -49.07
C ASP A 321 19.73 -30.93 -48.05
N GLY A 322 19.47 -31.13 -46.75
CA GLY A 322 20.38 -30.76 -45.67
C GLY A 322 20.32 -29.28 -45.28
N GLY A 323 19.34 -28.53 -45.78
CA GLY A 323 19.11 -27.13 -45.44
C GLY A 323 18.79 -26.89 -43.96
N GLU A 324 18.80 -25.63 -43.55
CA GLU A 324 18.46 -25.22 -42.18
C GLU A 324 16.95 -25.21 -41.93
N ILE A 325 16.56 -25.42 -40.67
CA ILE A 325 15.17 -25.24 -40.23
C ILE A 325 14.85 -23.75 -40.26
N GLN A 326 13.75 -23.39 -40.92
CA GLN A 326 13.24 -22.01 -40.93
C GLN A 326 11.76 -22.01 -40.58
N GLY A 327 11.34 -21.04 -39.79
CA GLY A 327 9.95 -20.88 -39.41
C GLY A 327 9.69 -19.65 -38.55
N GLN A 328 8.51 -19.61 -37.94
CA GLN A 328 8.05 -18.53 -37.11
C GLN A 328 7.29 -19.07 -35.89
N LEU A 329 7.62 -18.52 -34.73
CA LEU A 329 6.79 -18.56 -33.53
C LEU A 329 6.06 -17.22 -33.45
N ARG A 330 4.73 -17.25 -33.53
CA ARG A 330 3.88 -16.08 -33.35
C ARG A 330 3.23 -16.13 -31.99
N ALA A 331 3.16 -15.01 -31.28
CA ALA A 331 2.52 -14.93 -29.98
C ALA A 331 1.80 -13.60 -29.80
N ALA A 332 0.63 -13.63 -29.16
CA ALA A 332 -0.17 -12.45 -28.84
C ALA A 332 -0.61 -12.49 -27.38
N ALA A 333 -0.71 -11.31 -26.75
CA ALA A 333 -1.20 -11.19 -25.39
C ALA A 333 -2.75 -11.14 -25.33
N GLY A 334 -3.39 -10.84 -26.45
CA GLY A 334 -4.83 -10.81 -26.58
C GLY A 334 -5.37 -10.45 -27.95
N ALA A 335 -6.69 -10.58 -28.11
CA ALA A 335 -7.37 -10.08 -29.29
C ALA A 335 -7.17 -8.56 -29.41
N GLY A 336 -6.70 -8.09 -30.56
CA GLY A 336 -6.42 -6.67 -30.81
C GLY A 336 -5.10 -6.15 -30.24
N THR A 337 -4.28 -7.00 -29.61
CA THR A 337 -2.88 -6.65 -29.31
C THR A 337 -2.00 -6.96 -30.52
N PRO A 338 -0.92 -6.19 -30.77
CA PRO A 338 0.04 -6.54 -31.81
C PRO A 338 0.64 -7.94 -31.56
N GLU A 339 0.94 -8.67 -32.64
CA GLU A 339 1.65 -9.94 -32.55
C GLU A 339 3.15 -9.73 -32.37
N VAL A 340 3.78 -10.66 -31.66
CA VAL A 340 5.24 -10.86 -31.67
C VAL A 340 5.55 -12.01 -32.61
N VAL A 341 6.51 -11.80 -33.50
CA VAL A 341 7.01 -12.84 -34.42
C VAL A 341 8.48 -13.08 -34.10
N LEU A 342 8.78 -14.27 -33.57
CA LEU A 342 10.14 -14.75 -33.38
C LEU A 342 10.51 -15.71 -34.52
N PRO A 343 11.62 -15.46 -35.24
CA PRO A 343 12.10 -16.40 -36.24
C PRO A 343 12.56 -17.70 -35.54
N ILE A 344 12.21 -18.83 -36.15
CA ILE A 344 12.75 -20.14 -35.80
C ILE A 344 13.89 -20.39 -36.79
N ASP A 345 15.11 -20.35 -36.29
CA ASP A 345 16.35 -20.54 -37.05
C ASP A 345 17.46 -21.07 -36.14
N GLU A 346 18.69 -21.13 -36.66
CA GLU A 346 19.90 -21.59 -35.97
C GLU A 346 20.20 -20.92 -34.62
N ARG A 347 19.61 -19.76 -34.32
CA ARG A 347 19.77 -19.09 -33.03
C ARG A 347 19.03 -19.81 -31.90
N TRP A 348 18.06 -20.65 -32.22
CA TRP A 348 17.39 -21.50 -31.24
C TRP A 348 18.32 -22.64 -30.83
N PRO A 349 18.59 -22.84 -29.52
CA PRO A 349 19.35 -23.98 -29.05
C PRO A 349 18.76 -25.27 -29.59
N SER A 350 19.62 -26.06 -30.22
CA SER A 350 19.22 -27.29 -30.89
C SER A 350 20.00 -28.50 -30.37
N LYS A 351 19.33 -29.65 -30.30
CA LYS A 351 19.94 -30.93 -29.94
C LYS A 351 19.49 -32.00 -30.95
N PRO A 352 20.41 -32.80 -31.51
CA PRO A 352 20.03 -33.90 -32.39
C PRO A 352 19.28 -34.99 -31.61
N CYS A 353 18.31 -35.61 -32.25
CA CYS A 353 17.64 -36.81 -31.75
C CYS A 353 18.47 -38.07 -32.00
N LYS A 354 17.96 -39.23 -31.58
CA LYS A 354 18.62 -40.54 -31.79
C LYS A 354 18.76 -40.88 -33.27
N ASP A 355 17.85 -40.41 -34.10
CA ASP A 355 17.91 -40.43 -35.56
C ASP A 355 18.56 -39.14 -36.07
N ALA A 356 19.54 -39.27 -36.96
CA ALA A 356 20.39 -38.14 -37.39
C ALA A 356 19.64 -37.03 -38.16
N GLN A 357 18.39 -37.25 -38.56
CA GLN A 357 17.60 -36.29 -39.33
C GLN A 357 16.66 -35.42 -38.50
N SER A 358 16.29 -35.83 -37.28
CA SER A 358 15.43 -35.03 -36.42
C SER A 358 16.21 -34.24 -35.37
N VAL A 359 15.68 -33.07 -35.05
CA VAL A 359 16.28 -32.09 -34.16
C VAL A 359 15.23 -31.51 -33.23
N VAL A 360 15.60 -31.33 -31.98
CA VAL A 360 14.82 -30.60 -30.98
C VAL A 360 15.35 -29.18 -30.92
N MET A 361 14.49 -28.19 -31.12
CA MET A 361 14.84 -26.77 -31.01
C MET A 361 13.97 -26.12 -29.94
N SER A 362 14.52 -25.17 -29.18
CA SER A 362 13.76 -24.48 -28.12
C SER A 362 13.88 -22.97 -28.23
N GLY A 363 12.76 -22.29 -28.03
CA GLY A 363 12.65 -20.83 -27.98
C GLY A 363 11.78 -20.42 -26.80
N ARG A 364 11.85 -19.15 -26.43
CA ARG A 364 11.18 -18.66 -25.22
C ARG A 364 10.32 -17.44 -25.49
N ILE A 365 9.10 -17.47 -24.95
CA ILE A 365 8.17 -16.34 -24.94
C ILE A 365 7.82 -15.99 -23.50
N ALA A 366 8.05 -14.75 -23.13
CA ALA A 366 7.60 -14.22 -21.84
C ALA A 366 6.21 -13.58 -21.98
N VAL A 367 5.43 -13.61 -20.91
CA VAL A 367 4.07 -13.06 -20.87
C VAL A 367 3.85 -12.35 -19.55
N ALA A 368 3.43 -11.07 -19.62
CA ALA A 368 3.16 -10.23 -18.45
C ALA A 368 4.31 -10.22 -17.42
N THR A 369 5.56 -10.15 -17.89
CA THR A 369 6.75 -10.13 -17.04
C THR A 369 7.28 -8.71 -16.82
N SER A 370 7.15 -7.83 -17.81
CA SER A 370 7.34 -6.39 -17.62
C SER A 370 6.00 -5.71 -17.28
N GLN A 371 6.03 -4.72 -16.39
CA GLN A 371 4.80 -4.03 -15.99
C GLN A 371 5.07 -2.60 -15.48
N PHE A 372 4.10 -1.71 -15.70
CA PHE A 372 4.04 -0.44 -14.99
C PHE A 372 3.46 -0.66 -13.59
N HIS A 373 3.96 0.08 -12.61
CA HIS A 373 3.51 -0.04 -11.22
C HIS A 373 3.69 1.28 -10.45
N PRO A 374 2.75 1.69 -9.59
CA PRO A 374 1.37 1.21 -9.56
C PRO A 374 0.61 1.74 -10.77
N VAL A 375 -0.37 0.97 -11.21
CA VAL A 375 -1.39 1.37 -12.17
C VAL A 375 -2.74 0.90 -11.61
N ALA A 376 -3.85 1.44 -12.12
CA ALA A 376 -5.15 0.94 -11.71
C ALA A 376 -5.26 -0.58 -11.95
N ARG A 377 -6.12 -1.28 -11.19
CA ARG A 377 -6.29 -2.75 -11.27
C ARG A 377 -6.53 -3.29 -12.70
N ASP A 378 -6.92 -2.44 -13.64
CA ASP A 378 -7.15 -2.76 -15.05
C ASP A 378 -5.99 -2.35 -15.99
N ASN A 379 -4.79 -2.07 -15.46
CA ASN A 379 -3.61 -1.57 -16.17
C ASN A 379 -3.86 -0.23 -16.88
N THR A 380 -4.56 0.68 -16.20
CA THR A 380 -4.84 2.04 -16.69
C THR A 380 -3.98 3.10 -15.99
N LEU A 381 -3.33 3.94 -16.79
CA LEU A 381 -2.68 5.19 -16.40
C LEU A 381 -3.61 6.38 -16.68
N TYR A 382 -4.01 7.09 -15.63
CA TYR A 382 -4.69 8.38 -15.77
C TYR A 382 -3.64 9.48 -15.80
N ILE A 383 -3.70 10.38 -16.77
CA ILE A 383 -2.70 11.44 -16.93
C ILE A 383 -3.40 12.78 -17.17
N ALA A 384 -2.95 13.83 -16.48
CA ALA A 384 -3.52 15.16 -16.70
C ALA A 384 -3.04 15.72 -18.05
N ARG A 385 -3.97 16.25 -18.85
CA ARG A 385 -3.69 16.83 -20.17
C ARG A 385 -2.66 17.95 -20.07
N GLY A 386 -1.64 17.92 -20.93
CA GLY A 386 -0.59 18.94 -20.99
C GLY A 386 0.46 18.86 -19.87
N LEU A 387 0.27 17.98 -18.88
CA LEU A 387 1.19 17.82 -17.75
C LEU A 387 2.08 16.59 -17.93
N ALA A 388 3.24 16.64 -17.26
CA ALA A 388 4.16 15.52 -17.19
C ALA A 388 3.84 14.65 -15.96
N GLN A 389 3.97 13.34 -16.12
CA GLN A 389 3.71 12.36 -15.08
C GLN A 389 4.74 11.25 -15.17
N HIS A 390 5.42 10.98 -14.06
CA HIS A 390 6.27 9.81 -13.96
C HIS A 390 5.41 8.54 -13.98
N ALA A 391 5.93 7.43 -14.46
CA ALA A 391 5.26 6.14 -14.45
C ALA A 391 6.34 5.11 -14.13
N PRO A 392 6.33 4.54 -12.91
CA PRO A 392 7.32 3.55 -12.56
C PRO A 392 7.08 2.25 -13.36
N PHE A 393 8.17 1.66 -13.82
CA PHE A 393 8.24 0.60 -14.82
C PHE A 393 9.24 -0.45 -14.35
N ILE A 394 8.77 -1.68 -14.28
CA ILE A 394 9.51 -2.82 -13.76
C ILE A 394 10.01 -3.65 -14.95
N VAL A 395 11.33 -3.77 -15.04
CA VAL A 395 12.01 -4.65 -15.99
C VAL A 395 12.61 -5.81 -15.22
N VAL A 396 12.23 -7.03 -15.59
CA VAL A 396 12.69 -8.24 -14.91
C VAL A 396 13.48 -9.10 -15.89
N ASN A 397 14.59 -9.67 -15.45
CA ASN A 397 15.28 -10.70 -16.19
C ASN A 397 14.58 -12.05 -15.99
N PRO A 398 13.83 -12.58 -16.98
CA PRO A 398 13.00 -13.75 -16.77
C PRO A 398 13.82 -15.05 -16.71
N THR A 399 15.06 -15.06 -17.21
CA THR A 399 15.91 -16.26 -17.30
C THR A 399 17.05 -16.27 -16.29
N ARG A 400 17.35 -15.14 -15.61
CA ARG A 400 18.57 -14.91 -14.80
C ARG A 400 19.90 -15.00 -15.55
N GLU A 401 19.88 -15.49 -16.78
CA GLU A 401 21.06 -15.78 -17.61
C GLU A 401 21.26 -14.75 -18.73
N VAL A 402 20.30 -13.84 -18.93
CA VAL A 402 20.42 -12.79 -19.95
C VAL A 402 21.18 -11.62 -19.35
N SER A 403 22.32 -11.26 -19.93
CA SER A 403 23.12 -10.11 -19.49
C SER A 403 22.58 -8.78 -19.99
N GLN A 404 21.87 -8.77 -21.13
CA GLN A 404 21.33 -7.58 -21.77
C GLN A 404 19.89 -7.76 -22.27
N ILE A 405 19.03 -6.80 -21.96
CA ILE A 405 17.61 -6.78 -22.33
C ILE A 405 17.31 -5.48 -23.06
N THR A 406 16.65 -5.57 -24.20
CA THR A 406 16.08 -4.40 -24.88
C THR A 406 14.60 -4.29 -24.52
N VAL A 407 14.17 -3.15 -24.01
CA VAL A 407 12.76 -2.81 -23.82
C VAL A 407 12.31 -1.92 -24.96
N GLN A 408 11.16 -2.22 -25.54
CA GLN A 408 10.51 -1.42 -26.57
C GLN A 408 9.20 -0.87 -26.02
N ILE A 409 8.98 0.43 -26.22
CA ILE A 409 7.75 1.13 -25.84
C ILE A 409 7.23 1.91 -27.04
N ASP A 410 5.99 1.64 -27.39
CA ASP A 410 5.32 2.10 -28.60
C ASP A 410 4.19 3.06 -28.25
N LEU A 411 4.46 4.35 -28.51
CA LEU A 411 3.57 5.44 -28.14
C LEU A 411 2.72 5.92 -29.33
N PRO A 412 1.44 6.27 -29.08
CA PRO A 412 0.65 7.03 -30.04
C PRO A 412 1.16 8.49 -30.13
N PRO A 413 0.84 9.24 -31.20
CA PRO A 413 1.40 10.57 -31.44
C PRO A 413 1.00 11.62 -30.39
N GLU A 414 -0.05 11.37 -29.62
CA GLU A 414 -0.53 12.24 -28.54
C GLU A 414 0.31 12.14 -27.25
N LEU A 415 1.21 11.15 -27.18
CA LEU A 415 2.12 10.92 -26.06
C LEU A 415 3.57 11.07 -26.46
N GLU A 416 4.34 11.63 -25.55
CA GLU A 416 5.79 11.61 -25.61
C GLU A 416 6.38 11.17 -24.27
N LEU A 417 7.60 10.64 -24.34
CA LEU A 417 8.47 10.45 -23.18
C LEU A 417 9.44 11.64 -23.13
N VAL A 418 9.56 12.26 -21.95
CA VAL A 418 10.38 13.45 -21.74
C VAL A 418 11.86 13.07 -21.57
N GLY A 419 12.79 13.79 -22.22
CA GLY A 419 14.22 13.73 -21.92
C GLY A 419 14.99 12.48 -22.39
N ILE A 420 14.63 11.89 -23.52
CA ILE A 420 15.21 10.61 -23.99
C ILE A 420 16.52 10.78 -24.77
N ASP A 421 16.75 11.93 -25.40
CA ASP A 421 17.75 12.05 -26.47
C ASP A 421 19.22 12.06 -25.98
N ARG A 422 19.52 11.84 -24.68
CA ARG A 422 20.90 12.03 -24.16
C ARG A 422 21.46 11.16 -23.02
N LEU A 423 20.82 10.12 -22.47
CA LEU A 423 21.37 9.51 -21.23
C LEU A 423 21.92 8.07 -21.34
N ILE A 424 23.25 7.97 -21.30
CA ILE A 424 23.95 6.91 -20.55
C ILE A 424 23.57 7.14 -19.07
N ARG A 425 22.69 6.32 -18.50
CA ARG A 425 22.39 6.39 -17.05
C ARG A 425 23.42 5.60 -16.27
N GLU A 426 24.49 6.24 -15.79
CA GLU A 426 25.32 5.66 -14.72
C GLU A 426 24.68 5.94 -13.37
N SER A 427 24.03 4.95 -12.77
CA SER A 427 23.64 5.04 -11.36
C SER A 427 24.87 4.87 -10.46
N LYS A 428 25.72 5.88 -10.32
CA LYS A 428 26.75 5.88 -9.27
C LYS A 428 26.07 6.11 -7.91
N GLY A 429 25.98 5.07 -7.10
CA GLY A 429 25.49 5.11 -5.72
C GLY A 429 25.30 3.70 -5.16
N ASN A 430 25.08 3.57 -3.85
CA ASN A 430 24.92 2.31 -3.09
C ASN A 430 23.71 1.42 -3.50
N TYR A 431 23.17 1.61 -4.71
CA TYR A 431 22.30 0.67 -5.42
C TYR A 431 23.03 -0.04 -6.59
N PRO A 432 24.27 -0.57 -6.44
CA PRO A 432 25.03 -1.20 -7.53
C PRO A 432 24.47 -2.57 -7.96
N LYS A 433 23.19 -2.85 -7.70
CA LYS A 433 22.55 -4.14 -8.00
C LYS A 433 21.40 -4.05 -8.99
N ASN A 434 21.03 -2.87 -9.49
CA ASN A 434 19.93 -2.71 -10.44
C ASN A 434 20.48 -2.46 -11.84
N GLY A 435 19.78 -2.93 -12.88
CA GLY A 435 20.29 -2.89 -14.24
C GLY A 435 20.62 -1.47 -14.74
N LYS A 436 21.69 -1.33 -15.54
CA LYS A 436 22.16 -0.07 -16.13
C LYS A 436 21.49 0.17 -17.48
N ILE A 437 20.96 1.37 -17.75
CA ILE A 437 20.54 1.76 -19.11
C ILE A 437 21.79 2.17 -19.90
N LEU A 438 22.10 1.42 -20.95
CA LEU A 438 23.25 1.62 -21.82
C LEU A 438 22.97 2.65 -22.92
N ALA A 439 21.79 2.57 -23.54
CA ALA A 439 21.39 3.42 -24.64
C ALA A 439 19.87 3.61 -24.70
N THR A 440 19.46 4.75 -25.25
CA THR A 440 18.07 5.06 -25.57
C THR A 440 17.98 5.65 -26.97
N ARG A 441 16.98 5.23 -27.76
CA ARG A 441 16.74 5.80 -29.08
C ARG A 441 15.26 5.80 -29.44
N ALA A 442 14.87 6.80 -30.21
CA ALA A 442 13.59 6.80 -30.91
C ALA A 442 13.77 6.24 -32.32
N VAL A 443 12.94 5.27 -32.70
CA VAL A 443 12.93 4.66 -34.04
C VAL A 443 11.51 4.64 -34.61
N GLU A 444 11.40 4.38 -35.91
CA GLU A 444 10.10 4.15 -36.55
C GLU A 444 9.46 2.87 -35.99
N SER A 445 8.18 2.96 -35.63
CA SER A 445 7.45 1.80 -35.13
C SER A 445 7.02 0.88 -36.28
N GLY A 446 7.13 -0.42 -36.07
CA GLY A 446 6.45 -1.41 -36.91
C GLY A 446 4.93 -1.44 -36.68
N ILE A 447 4.41 -0.73 -35.69
CA ILE A 447 2.98 -0.57 -35.41
C ILE A 447 2.52 0.74 -36.04
N THR A 448 1.56 0.66 -36.95
CA THR A 448 1.07 1.81 -37.73
C THR A 448 0.68 2.99 -36.85
N GLY A 449 1.18 4.19 -37.21
CA GLY A 449 0.85 5.45 -36.55
C GLY A 449 1.47 5.64 -35.17
N ARG A 450 2.57 4.94 -34.85
CA ARG A 450 3.25 5.04 -33.55
C ARG A 450 4.73 5.39 -33.68
N LYS A 451 5.29 5.89 -32.57
CA LYS A 451 6.73 6.11 -32.39
C LYS A 451 7.26 5.10 -31.37
N ARG A 452 8.34 4.40 -31.72
CA ARG A 452 8.98 3.43 -30.83
C ARG A 452 10.16 4.07 -30.09
N TYR A 453 10.23 3.77 -28.80
CA TYR A 453 11.35 4.09 -27.93
C TYR A 453 11.99 2.80 -27.46
N GLU A 454 13.30 2.68 -27.65
CA GLU A 454 14.08 1.50 -27.27
C GLU A 454 15.04 1.83 -26.14
N PHE A 455 15.13 0.94 -25.16
CA PHE A 455 15.99 1.07 -23.98
C PHE A 455 16.82 -0.19 -23.83
N GLU A 456 18.14 -0.06 -23.85
CA GLU A 456 19.06 -1.18 -23.61
C GLU A 456 19.44 -1.24 -22.13
N PHE A 457 19.15 -2.36 -21.47
CA PHE A 457 19.47 -2.62 -20.07
C PHE A 457 20.56 -3.68 -19.95
N GLU A 458 21.47 -3.53 -19.00
CA GLU A 458 22.48 -4.53 -18.62
C GLU A 458 22.35 -4.90 -17.14
N ASN A 459 22.71 -6.13 -16.74
CA ASN A 459 22.79 -6.58 -15.34
C ASN A 459 21.44 -6.51 -14.59
N VAL A 460 20.32 -6.71 -15.31
CA VAL A 460 18.98 -6.78 -14.73
C VAL A 460 18.89 -8.02 -13.84
N GLN A 461 18.57 -7.82 -12.56
CA GLN A 461 18.50 -8.89 -11.57
C GLN A 461 17.18 -9.70 -11.67
N PRO A 462 17.15 -10.92 -11.10
CA PRO A 462 15.92 -11.69 -10.93
C PRO A 462 14.93 -11.00 -9.98
N PHE A 463 13.65 -11.36 -10.07
CA PHE A 463 12.59 -10.86 -9.20
C PHE A 463 12.83 -11.24 -7.73
N SER A 464 13.42 -10.33 -6.95
CA SER A 464 13.44 -10.40 -5.49
C SER A 464 13.53 -8.99 -4.91
N GLU A 465 12.45 -8.57 -4.24
CA GLU A 465 12.25 -7.29 -3.51
C GLU A 465 11.72 -6.12 -4.36
N TRP A 466 10.42 -5.85 -4.18
CA TRP A 466 9.57 -4.95 -4.96
C TRP A 466 10.03 -3.48 -5.08
N PHE A 467 10.86 -2.99 -4.16
CA PHE A 467 11.19 -1.57 -4.10
C PHE A 467 12.55 -1.19 -4.69
N ASN A 468 13.38 -2.18 -5.06
CA ASN A 468 14.72 -1.89 -5.58
C ASN A 468 14.78 -1.86 -7.12
N HIS A 469 13.76 -2.33 -7.88
CA HIS A 469 13.89 -2.60 -9.33
C HIS A 469 13.10 -1.65 -10.24
N ILE A 470 12.74 -0.47 -9.73
CA ILE A 470 11.81 0.42 -10.40
C ILE A 470 12.58 1.46 -11.23
N HIS A 471 12.40 1.42 -12.56
CA HIS A 471 12.77 2.52 -13.45
C HIS A 471 11.60 3.49 -13.57
N ALA A 472 11.80 4.80 -13.56
CA ALA A 472 10.72 5.75 -13.80
C ALA A 472 10.83 6.37 -15.19
N LEU A 473 9.75 6.32 -15.97
CA LEU A 473 9.61 7.00 -17.25
C LEU A 473 8.69 8.19 -17.10
N VAL A 474 9.01 9.33 -17.71
CA VAL A 474 8.16 10.53 -17.62
C VAL A 474 7.35 10.69 -18.90
N PHE A 475 6.05 10.42 -18.80
CA PHE A 475 5.09 10.64 -19.87
C PHE A 475 4.61 12.08 -19.87
N LYS A 476 4.40 12.64 -21.05
CA LYS A 476 3.70 13.90 -21.23
C LYS A 476 2.68 13.76 -22.34
N THR A 477 1.53 14.38 -22.14
CA THR A 477 0.43 14.40 -23.11
C THR A 477 0.33 15.76 -23.77
N ALA A 478 -0.17 15.77 -25.01
CA ALA A 478 -0.66 17.02 -25.61
C ALA A 478 -1.85 17.59 -24.81
N SER A 479 -1.96 18.91 -24.76
CA SER A 479 -3.03 19.61 -24.02
C SER A 479 -4.45 19.26 -24.48
N GLU A 480 -4.62 18.86 -25.74
CA GLU A 480 -5.93 18.51 -26.33
C GLU A 480 -6.06 17.02 -26.66
N ALA A 481 -5.27 16.16 -26.02
CA ALA A 481 -5.26 14.72 -26.33
C ALA A 481 -6.67 14.08 -26.21
N PRO A 482 -7.24 13.50 -27.30
CA PRO A 482 -8.63 13.03 -27.37
C PRO A 482 -8.86 11.61 -26.84
N GLY A 483 -7.95 11.06 -26.02
CA GLY A 483 -7.94 9.64 -25.59
C GLY A 483 -9.27 9.06 -25.06
N PRO A 484 -9.36 7.73 -24.82
CA PRO A 484 -8.27 6.85 -24.41
C PRO A 484 -7.43 6.30 -25.58
N PHE A 485 -6.19 5.95 -25.28
CA PHE A 485 -5.31 5.23 -26.21
C PHE A 485 -4.46 4.21 -25.45
N ASN A 486 -3.87 3.28 -26.20
CA ASN A 486 -3.00 2.26 -25.64
C ASN A 486 -1.53 2.70 -25.70
N VAL A 487 -0.70 2.16 -24.82
CA VAL A 487 0.76 2.14 -24.94
C VAL A 487 1.14 0.67 -24.99
N TYR A 488 1.87 0.29 -26.03
CA TYR A 488 2.34 -1.08 -26.17
C TYR A 488 3.78 -1.16 -25.70
N TYR A 489 4.11 -2.17 -24.92
CA TYR A 489 5.48 -2.36 -24.45
C TYR A 489 5.83 -3.83 -24.34
N ARG A 490 7.10 -4.15 -24.51
CA ARG A 490 7.65 -5.50 -24.37
C ARG A 490 9.14 -5.44 -24.11
N MET A 491 9.71 -6.57 -23.75
CA MET A 491 11.16 -6.76 -23.73
C MET A 491 11.61 -7.92 -24.61
N GLU A 492 12.85 -7.86 -25.07
CA GLU A 492 13.53 -8.93 -25.80
C GLU A 492 15.00 -9.01 -25.41
N GLY A 493 15.60 -10.17 -25.59
CA GLY A 493 17.01 -10.37 -25.30
C GLY A 493 17.49 -11.72 -25.81
N SER A 494 18.80 -11.95 -25.72
CA SER A 494 19.41 -13.20 -26.15
C SER A 494 20.61 -13.53 -25.28
N ASN A 495 20.86 -14.81 -25.06
CA ASN A 495 22.05 -15.30 -24.38
C ASN A 495 22.50 -16.65 -24.99
N GLN A 496 23.40 -17.37 -24.31
CA GLN A 496 23.85 -18.71 -24.73
C GLN A 496 22.70 -19.72 -24.82
N SER A 497 21.63 -19.50 -24.07
CA SER A 497 20.43 -20.31 -24.04
C SER A 497 19.41 -19.90 -25.13
N GLY A 498 19.77 -19.01 -26.07
CA GLY A 498 18.94 -18.59 -27.20
C GLY A 498 18.17 -17.28 -27.00
N PRO A 499 17.48 -16.80 -28.05
CA PRO A 499 16.67 -15.59 -27.99
C PRO A 499 15.38 -15.81 -27.17
N PHE A 500 14.89 -14.73 -26.57
CA PHE A 500 13.53 -14.65 -26.03
C PHE A 500 12.89 -13.30 -26.37
N ALA A 501 11.56 -13.28 -26.43
CA ALA A 501 10.80 -12.04 -26.47
C ALA A 501 9.58 -12.14 -25.58
N GLU A 502 9.13 -11.01 -25.06
CA GLU A 502 7.86 -10.88 -24.38
C GLU A 502 6.75 -10.54 -25.38
N THR A 503 5.56 -11.12 -25.20
CA THR A 503 4.36 -10.65 -25.91
C THR A 503 4.09 -9.16 -25.62
N TRP A 504 3.44 -8.46 -26.54
CA TRP A 504 3.09 -7.06 -26.31
C TRP A 504 2.13 -6.89 -25.13
N ASN A 505 2.61 -6.24 -24.08
CA ASN A 505 1.76 -5.75 -23.01
C ASN A 505 1.07 -4.44 -23.42
N THR A 506 -0.08 -4.16 -22.80
CA THR A 506 -0.89 -2.99 -23.09
C THR A 506 -1.14 -2.20 -21.83
N LEU A 507 -0.63 -0.97 -21.76
CA LEU A 507 -1.01 0.03 -20.78
C LEU A 507 -2.09 0.93 -21.38
N LYS A 508 -3.28 0.96 -20.79
CA LYS A 508 -4.32 1.90 -21.22
C LYS A 508 -4.00 3.27 -20.64
N VAL A 509 -4.10 4.33 -21.44
CA VAL A 509 -3.87 5.70 -20.98
C VAL A 509 -5.13 6.53 -21.19
N ILE A 510 -5.57 7.20 -20.13
CA ILE A 510 -6.74 8.08 -20.12
C ILE A 510 -6.27 9.50 -19.78
N PRO A 511 -6.21 10.40 -20.78
CA PRO A 511 -6.02 11.82 -20.53
C PRO A 511 -7.23 12.41 -19.78
N LEU A 512 -6.96 13.18 -18.74
CA LEU A 512 -7.96 13.86 -17.92
C LEU A 512 -7.79 15.37 -18.04
N GLU A 513 -8.91 16.06 -18.16
CA GLU A 513 -8.96 17.48 -17.91
C GLU A 513 -8.95 17.73 -16.40
N ILE A 514 -8.07 18.60 -15.94
CA ILE A 514 -8.00 19.02 -14.55
C ILE A 514 -8.25 20.53 -14.46
N PRO A 515 -8.81 21.04 -13.35
CA PRO A 515 -9.02 22.47 -13.19
C PRO A 515 -7.71 23.24 -13.29
N ALA A 516 -7.80 24.48 -13.77
CA ALA A 516 -6.66 25.38 -13.82
C ALA A 516 -6.03 25.57 -12.42
N ALA A 517 -4.70 25.56 -12.39
CA ALA A 517 -3.89 25.72 -11.19
C ALA A 517 -4.27 26.99 -10.43
N ARG A 518 -4.56 26.86 -9.14
CA ARG A 518 -4.62 27.98 -8.20
C ARG A 518 -3.83 27.58 -6.97
N ARG A 519 -2.82 28.38 -6.64
CA ARG A 519 -1.78 28.04 -5.69
C ARG A 519 -1.83 29.02 -4.52
N PRO A 520 -1.97 28.55 -3.27
CA PRO A 520 -1.96 29.44 -2.11
C PRO A 520 -0.61 30.16 -1.96
N GLU A 521 -0.60 31.34 -1.33
CA GLU A 521 0.61 32.16 -1.14
C GLU A 521 1.20 32.00 0.26
N ARG A 522 0.34 32.06 1.30
CA ARG A 522 0.69 31.98 2.72
C ARG A 522 0.59 30.56 3.27
N LEU A 523 -0.51 29.86 2.97
CA LEU A 523 -0.83 28.51 3.43
C LEU A 523 0.05 27.51 2.68
N ARG A 524 0.82 26.71 3.43
CA ARG A 524 1.75 25.76 2.83
C ARG A 524 1.02 24.52 2.33
N THR A 525 1.07 24.29 1.02
CA THR A 525 0.65 23.06 0.33
C THR A 525 1.92 22.31 -0.06
N THR A 526 2.37 21.45 0.85
CA THR A 526 3.68 20.81 0.76
C THR A 526 3.59 19.45 0.09
N LEU A 527 4.46 19.21 -0.90
CA LEU A 527 4.74 17.86 -1.36
C LEU A 527 5.95 17.32 -0.60
N TRP A 528 5.75 16.23 0.14
CA TRP A 528 6.83 15.46 0.73
C TRP A 528 7.03 14.19 -0.08
N HIS A 529 8.02 14.24 -0.96
CA HIS A 529 8.22 13.22 -1.97
C HIS A 529 9.69 12.83 -2.05
N GLY A 530 9.96 11.53 -1.95
CA GLY A 530 11.27 10.96 -2.18
C GLY A 530 11.31 10.33 -3.56
N PHE A 531 11.97 10.97 -4.53
CA PHE A 531 12.26 10.42 -5.86
C PHE A 531 13.25 9.23 -5.82
N ARG A 532 13.08 8.27 -4.89
CA ARG A 532 13.98 7.11 -4.68
C ARG A 532 14.17 6.26 -5.94
N THR A 533 13.33 6.43 -6.97
CA THR A 533 13.28 5.61 -8.19
C THR A 533 13.74 6.31 -9.47
N GLY A 534 14.04 7.61 -9.43
CA GLY A 534 14.11 8.41 -10.65
C GLY A 534 15.42 8.39 -11.41
N GLY A 535 16.48 8.84 -10.73
CA GLY A 535 17.69 9.27 -11.45
C GLY A 535 17.36 10.25 -12.59
N TYR A 536 16.35 11.11 -12.40
CA TYR A 536 15.82 11.97 -13.47
C TYR A 536 16.88 12.94 -13.96
N ASN A 537 16.88 13.18 -15.26
CA ASN A 537 17.66 14.25 -15.84
C ASN A 537 17.01 15.62 -15.59
N ALA A 538 17.67 16.69 -16.03
CA ALA A 538 17.16 18.05 -15.84
C ALA A 538 15.81 18.30 -16.53
N GLU A 539 15.59 17.79 -17.75
CA GLU A 539 14.35 17.98 -18.50
C GLU A 539 13.15 17.27 -17.84
N GLU A 540 13.34 16.01 -17.44
CA GLU A 540 12.37 15.22 -16.69
C GLU A 540 12.03 15.90 -15.36
N THR A 541 13.06 16.34 -14.62
CA THR A 541 12.90 17.03 -13.33
C THR A 541 12.11 18.33 -13.49
N ASN A 542 12.46 19.16 -14.47
CA ASN A 542 11.77 20.41 -14.76
C ASN A 542 10.31 20.17 -15.13
N ALA A 543 10.03 19.17 -15.97
CA ALA A 543 8.66 18.84 -16.36
C ALA A 543 7.81 18.38 -15.17
N LEU A 544 8.35 17.53 -14.29
CA LEU A 544 7.64 17.05 -13.10
C LEU A 544 7.42 18.15 -12.06
N VAL A 545 8.43 18.97 -11.78
CA VAL A 545 8.30 20.09 -10.84
C VAL A 545 7.29 21.12 -11.35
N LYS A 546 7.28 21.38 -12.66
CA LYS A 546 6.25 22.22 -13.28
C LYS A 546 4.85 21.61 -13.09
N THR A 547 4.67 20.32 -13.28
CA THR A 547 3.39 19.63 -12.97
C THR A 547 2.99 19.90 -11.52
N PHE A 548 3.90 19.76 -10.55
CA PHE A 548 3.58 19.99 -9.14
C PHE A 548 3.15 21.44 -8.87
N ALA A 549 3.81 22.42 -9.51
CA ALA A 549 3.39 23.82 -9.46
C ALA A 549 2.00 24.03 -10.08
N ASP A 550 1.76 23.45 -11.25
CA ASP A 550 0.49 23.52 -11.99
C ASP A 550 -0.66 22.77 -11.27
N VAL A 551 -0.35 21.89 -10.32
CA VAL A 551 -1.36 21.26 -9.44
C VAL A 551 -1.68 22.15 -8.23
N GLY A 552 -0.78 23.07 -7.87
CA GLY A 552 -0.97 24.02 -6.77
C GLY A 552 -0.12 23.74 -5.52
N PHE A 553 0.90 22.88 -5.61
CA PHE A 553 1.90 22.76 -4.54
C PHE A 553 2.77 24.03 -4.49
N ASN A 554 3.06 24.51 -3.29
CA ASN A 554 3.90 25.70 -3.07
C ASN A 554 5.13 25.47 -2.21
N SER A 555 5.24 24.30 -1.57
CA SER A 555 6.40 23.88 -0.79
C SER A 555 6.78 22.45 -1.12
N TYR A 556 8.06 22.14 -0.90
CA TYR A 556 8.61 20.81 -1.18
C TYR A 556 9.57 20.41 -0.07
N ILE A 557 9.39 19.21 0.50
CA ILE A 557 10.35 18.62 1.43
C ILE A 557 11.29 17.72 0.64
N ASP A 558 12.57 18.12 0.56
CA ASP A 558 13.61 17.37 -0.11
C ASP A 558 14.24 16.33 0.82
N ARG A 559 14.03 15.06 0.48
CA ARG A 559 14.60 13.87 1.13
C ARG A 559 15.84 13.32 0.43
N THR A 560 16.27 13.88 -0.70
CA THR A 560 17.40 13.33 -1.45
C THR A 560 18.66 13.44 -0.58
N SER A 561 19.00 12.30 0.05
CA SER A 561 20.07 12.18 1.03
C SER A 561 21.28 12.97 0.57
N ALA A 562 21.71 13.93 1.39
CA ALA A 562 22.72 14.93 1.09
C ALA A 562 24.13 14.37 0.79
N HIS A 563 24.29 13.10 0.41
CA HIS A 563 25.57 12.42 0.48
C HIS A 563 26.18 11.80 -0.76
N ASP A 564 25.52 11.60 -1.91
CA ASP A 564 26.26 10.98 -3.03
C ASP A 564 25.95 11.50 -4.45
N ARG A 565 25.05 12.50 -4.65
CA ARG A 565 24.66 12.94 -6.02
C ARG A 565 24.42 14.46 -6.16
N PRO A 566 25.48 15.27 -6.25
CA PRO A 566 25.37 16.73 -6.32
C PRO A 566 24.60 17.22 -7.56
N GLU A 567 24.74 16.57 -8.71
CA GLU A 567 24.07 16.98 -9.96
C GLU A 567 22.56 16.80 -9.91
N ILE A 568 22.06 15.64 -9.47
CA ILE A 568 20.62 15.36 -9.36
C ILE A 568 19.95 16.33 -8.38
N ARG A 569 20.60 16.54 -7.23
CA ARG A 569 20.12 17.51 -6.24
C ARG A 569 20.09 18.93 -6.82
N SER A 570 21.13 19.33 -7.56
CA SER A 570 21.19 20.66 -8.18
C SER A 570 20.08 20.85 -9.21
N ASN A 571 19.80 19.85 -10.05
CA ASN A 571 18.68 19.90 -11.00
C ASN A 571 17.33 20.07 -10.30
N LEU A 572 17.08 19.30 -9.24
CA LEU A 572 15.84 19.40 -8.46
C LEU A 572 15.71 20.78 -7.79
N LEU A 573 16.74 21.24 -7.10
CA LEU A 573 16.71 22.54 -6.42
C LEU A 573 16.51 23.68 -7.42
N ASN A 574 17.21 23.67 -8.55
CA ASN A 574 17.03 24.68 -9.59
C ASN A 574 15.59 24.67 -10.12
N ALA A 575 15.05 23.51 -10.46
CA ALA A 575 13.67 23.36 -10.92
C ALA A 575 12.65 23.89 -9.90
N LEU A 576 12.86 23.57 -8.61
CA LEU A 576 12.00 24.02 -7.51
C LEU A 576 12.04 25.55 -7.36
N TYR A 577 13.23 26.16 -7.35
CA TYR A 577 13.35 27.61 -7.22
C TYR A 577 12.84 28.36 -8.45
N GLU A 578 13.07 27.87 -9.66
CA GLU A 578 12.52 28.44 -10.90
C GLU A 578 10.98 28.42 -10.91
N ASN A 579 10.37 27.43 -10.22
CA ASN A 579 8.92 27.33 -10.04
C ASN A 579 8.44 27.89 -8.68
N ASN A 580 9.23 28.78 -8.06
CA ASN A 580 8.92 29.52 -6.84
C ASN A 580 8.57 28.66 -5.61
N PHE A 581 9.10 27.43 -5.49
CA PHE A 581 8.83 26.59 -4.32
C PHE A 581 9.53 27.08 -3.06
N TYR A 582 8.83 26.97 -1.92
CA TYR A 582 9.45 27.02 -0.60
C TYR A 582 10.08 25.66 -0.27
N VAL A 583 11.41 25.56 -0.39
CA VAL A 583 12.16 24.31 -0.20
C VAL A 583 12.45 24.08 1.28
N ILE A 584 12.17 22.87 1.76
CA ILE A 584 12.45 22.42 3.12
C ILE A 584 13.44 21.25 3.02
N MET A 585 14.65 21.42 3.55
CA MET A 585 15.68 20.39 3.48
C MET A 585 15.55 19.43 4.64
N GLU A 586 15.21 18.17 4.36
CA GLU A 586 15.28 17.13 5.39
C GLU A 586 16.74 16.78 5.66
N ILE A 587 17.19 17.00 6.90
CA ILE A 587 18.55 16.68 7.32
C ILE A 587 18.45 15.65 8.45
N SER A 588 18.59 14.37 8.10
CA SER A 588 18.66 13.30 9.10
C SER A 588 20.05 13.28 9.74
N PRO A 589 20.18 13.46 11.07
CA PRO A 589 21.48 13.41 11.74
C PRO A 589 22.11 12.01 11.70
N ALA A 590 21.31 10.94 11.52
CA ALA A 590 21.74 9.55 11.74
C ALA A 590 23.01 9.15 10.95
N PHE A 591 23.11 9.52 9.67
CA PHE A 591 24.27 9.17 8.86
C PHE A 591 25.54 9.90 9.31
N PHE A 592 25.42 11.20 9.58
CA PHE A 592 26.53 12.00 10.09
C PHE A 592 26.96 11.55 11.49
N LEU A 593 26.00 11.33 12.39
CA LEU A 593 26.26 10.77 13.72
C LEU A 593 26.92 9.39 13.65
N GLY A 594 26.57 8.57 12.64
CA GLY A 594 27.24 7.30 12.38
C GLY A 594 28.72 7.44 12.05
N ARG A 595 29.09 8.45 11.24
CA ARG A 595 30.50 8.78 10.97
C ARG A 595 31.22 9.29 12.22
N MET A 596 30.58 10.19 12.97
CA MET A 596 31.13 10.68 14.24
C MET A 596 31.34 9.53 15.25
N ALA A 597 30.42 8.55 15.32
CA ALA A 597 30.57 7.36 16.15
C ALA A 597 31.79 6.51 15.76
N GLY A 598 32.08 6.41 14.45
CA GLY A 598 33.29 5.75 13.97
C GLY A 598 34.58 6.47 14.41
N ALA A 599 34.57 7.80 14.41
CA ALA A 599 35.69 8.61 14.90
C ALA A 599 35.81 8.63 16.44
N ASN A 600 34.71 8.38 17.17
CA ASN A 600 34.63 8.43 18.62
C ASN A 600 34.11 7.09 19.19
N PRO A 601 34.85 5.97 19.06
CA PRO A 601 34.35 4.64 19.43
C PRO A 601 34.00 4.51 20.92
N ALA A 602 34.68 5.25 21.81
CA ALA A 602 34.38 5.29 23.24
C ALA A 602 33.02 5.97 23.57
N GLN A 603 32.45 6.69 22.61
CA GLN A 603 31.18 7.40 22.72
C GLN A 603 30.04 6.68 21.99
N ALA A 604 30.30 5.50 21.43
CA ALA A 604 29.28 4.74 20.72
C ALA A 604 28.17 4.26 21.66
N SER A 605 26.93 4.36 21.19
CA SER A 605 25.77 3.83 21.92
C SER A 605 25.68 2.31 21.89
N VAL A 606 25.04 1.75 22.90
CA VAL A 606 24.72 0.34 23.07
C VAL A 606 23.24 0.21 23.45
N ASP A 607 22.46 -0.53 22.67
CA ASP A 607 21.05 -0.82 22.92
C ASP A 607 20.84 -1.99 23.89
N PHE A 608 19.58 -2.36 24.14
CA PHE A 608 19.22 -3.49 25.01
C PHE A 608 19.76 -4.85 24.56
N ASN A 609 20.15 -5.00 23.29
CA ASN A 609 20.70 -6.23 22.72
C ASN A 609 22.23 -6.18 22.62
N GLY A 610 22.88 -5.15 23.18
CA GLY A 610 24.32 -4.97 23.06
C GLY A 610 24.77 -4.50 21.67
N LYS A 611 23.85 -4.03 20.82
CA LYS A 611 24.13 -3.55 19.46
C LYS A 611 24.10 -2.04 19.40
N ARG A 612 24.78 -1.46 18.41
CA ARG A 612 24.72 -0.01 18.18
C ARG A 612 23.41 0.35 17.45
N PRO A 613 22.54 1.19 18.02
CA PRO A 613 21.31 1.62 17.36
C PRO A 613 21.61 2.54 16.17
N HIS A 614 20.82 2.41 15.09
CA HIS A 614 21.05 3.15 13.84
C HIS A 614 20.82 4.66 13.96
N HIS A 615 19.72 5.08 14.62
CA HIS A 615 19.32 6.49 14.70
C HIS A 615 19.90 7.25 15.91
N LEU A 616 20.53 6.55 16.86
CA LEU A 616 21.21 7.15 18.02
C LEU A 616 22.60 6.52 18.21
N PRO A 617 23.51 6.57 17.21
CA PRO A 617 24.75 5.79 17.24
C PRO A 617 25.79 6.30 18.26
N LEU A 618 25.55 7.43 18.90
CA LEU A 618 26.38 8.09 19.92
C LEU A 618 25.60 8.30 21.22
N ARG A 619 26.28 8.24 22.36
CA ARG A 619 25.66 8.45 23.68
C ARG A 619 25.00 9.84 23.77
N PRO A 620 23.78 9.95 24.34
CA PRO A 620 23.08 11.22 24.53
C PRO A 620 23.95 12.33 25.16
N GLY A 621 24.59 12.04 26.30
CA GLY A 621 25.44 13.02 26.99
C GLY A 621 26.57 13.58 26.13
N PHE A 622 27.17 12.79 25.23
CA PHE A 622 28.19 13.28 24.31
C PHE A 622 27.60 14.21 23.25
N MET A 623 26.51 13.80 22.59
CA MET A 623 25.88 14.61 21.54
C MET A 623 25.33 15.93 22.06
N LEU A 624 24.81 15.96 23.29
CA LEU A 624 24.26 17.16 23.91
C LEU A 624 25.34 18.16 24.36
N ASN A 625 26.57 17.68 24.56
CA ASN A 625 27.69 18.45 25.10
C ASN A 625 28.86 18.48 24.10
N ASP A 626 29.89 17.65 24.30
CA ASP A 626 31.16 17.69 23.56
C ASP A 626 30.99 17.58 22.03
N GLY A 627 30.00 16.81 21.57
CA GLY A 627 29.70 16.61 20.15
C GLY A 627 28.79 17.68 19.54
N ALA A 628 28.18 18.57 20.34
CA ALA A 628 27.14 19.48 19.89
C ALA A 628 27.62 20.46 18.80
N ASP A 629 28.85 20.95 18.90
CA ASP A 629 29.42 21.88 17.92
C ASP A 629 29.59 21.26 16.54
N GLU A 630 29.97 19.98 16.47
CA GLU A 630 30.15 19.27 15.20
C GLU A 630 28.80 19.07 14.50
N ILE A 631 27.77 18.72 15.26
CA ILE A 631 26.38 18.59 14.79
C ILE A 631 25.88 19.93 14.23
N ARG A 632 26.06 21.04 14.99
CA ARG A 632 25.69 22.39 14.51
C ARG A 632 26.39 22.74 13.20
N LYS A 633 27.71 22.52 13.12
CA LYS A 633 28.51 22.81 11.91
C LYS A 633 28.03 22.01 10.70
N HIS A 634 27.68 20.74 10.90
CA HIS A 634 27.18 19.89 9.81
C HIS A 634 25.86 20.40 9.24
N ILE A 635 24.89 20.72 10.11
CA ILE A 635 23.59 21.28 9.70
C ILE A 635 23.80 22.63 9.01
N THR A 636 24.63 23.51 9.60
CA THR A 636 24.97 24.83 9.03
C THR A 636 25.54 24.69 7.62
N HIS A 637 26.44 23.72 7.41
CA HIS A 637 27.07 23.47 6.13
C HIS A 637 26.05 23.07 5.06
N ILE A 638 25.14 22.14 5.38
CA ILE A 638 24.09 21.70 4.44
C ILE A 638 23.16 22.86 4.08
N MET A 639 22.72 23.64 5.07
CA MET A 639 21.84 24.79 4.83
C MET A 639 22.50 25.84 3.93
N LYS A 640 23.78 26.17 4.17
CA LYS A 640 24.54 27.09 3.31
C LYS A 640 24.76 26.54 1.90
N ALA A 641 25.00 25.23 1.77
CA ALA A 641 25.23 24.60 0.47
C ALA A 641 23.97 24.49 -0.40
N THR A 642 22.78 24.48 0.21
CA THR A 642 21.49 24.32 -0.49
C THR A 642 20.74 25.62 -0.69
N GLY A 643 21.02 26.64 0.12
CA GLY A 643 20.32 27.93 0.10
C GLY A 643 18.86 27.84 0.54
N ALA A 644 18.44 26.73 1.15
CA ALA A 644 17.03 26.49 1.47
C ALA A 644 16.55 27.38 2.63
N PRO A 645 15.29 27.86 2.58
CA PRO A 645 14.72 28.70 3.64
C PRO A 645 14.36 27.92 4.92
N ALA A 646 14.36 26.58 4.89
CA ALA A 646 14.03 25.75 6.05
C ALA A 646 14.79 24.42 6.09
N SER A 647 15.04 23.95 7.30
CA SER A 647 15.47 22.57 7.60
C SER A 647 14.31 21.77 8.19
N LEU A 648 14.33 20.44 8.05
CA LEU A 648 13.40 19.51 8.69
C LEU A 648 14.15 18.34 9.32
N TRP A 649 13.84 18.07 10.58
CA TRP A 649 14.22 16.81 11.22
C TRP A 649 13.01 15.89 11.35
N ASP A 650 13.12 14.71 10.74
CA ASP A 650 12.21 13.59 10.91
C ASP A 650 12.53 12.83 12.22
N LEU A 651 11.71 13.08 13.26
CA LEU A 651 11.86 12.52 14.60
C LEU A 651 10.73 11.53 14.90
N GLU A 652 11.02 10.24 14.74
CA GLU A 652 10.09 9.13 15.02
C GLU A 652 10.80 7.99 15.77
N PHE A 653 11.35 8.28 16.95
CA PHE A 653 12.29 7.37 17.63
C PHE A 653 11.75 6.90 18.99
N PRO A 654 11.09 5.72 19.04
CA PRO A 654 10.56 5.17 20.28
C PRO A 654 11.66 4.99 21.36
N PRO A 655 11.43 5.42 22.62
CA PRO A 655 12.42 5.35 23.71
C PRO A 655 12.99 3.97 24.04
N PHE A 656 12.35 2.88 23.58
CA PHE A 656 12.79 1.51 23.85
C PHE A 656 13.40 0.81 22.63
N SER A 657 13.27 1.36 21.42
CA SER A 657 13.90 0.83 20.21
C SER A 657 15.08 1.67 19.73
N THR A 658 15.11 2.96 20.08
CA THR A 658 16.17 3.90 19.71
C THR A 658 16.72 4.58 20.96
N CYS A 659 17.62 3.89 21.66
CA CYS A 659 18.18 4.38 22.92
C CYS A 659 19.60 3.86 23.19
N ASP A 660 20.27 4.49 24.15
CA ASP A 660 21.52 4.01 24.73
C ASP A 660 21.30 3.56 26.17
N VAL A 661 21.75 2.36 26.52
CA VAL A 661 21.68 1.79 27.87
C VAL A 661 23.06 1.49 28.44
N SER A 662 24.09 2.18 27.93
CA SER A 662 25.43 2.15 28.51
C SER A 662 25.41 2.60 29.98
N GLU A 663 26.35 2.12 30.79
CA GLU A 663 26.44 2.48 32.22
C GLU A 663 26.47 4.01 32.44
N ALA A 664 27.11 4.75 31.54
CA ALA A 664 27.15 6.21 31.60
C ALA A 664 25.76 6.83 31.41
N THR A 665 25.02 6.40 30.40
CA THR A 665 23.65 6.91 30.16
C THR A 665 22.69 6.48 31.26
N LEU A 666 22.86 5.29 31.84
CA LEU A 666 22.08 4.87 33.01
C LEU A 666 22.38 5.75 34.25
N LYS A 667 23.62 6.23 34.41
CA LYS A 667 23.97 7.21 35.45
C LYS A 667 23.34 8.59 35.17
N GLU A 668 23.37 9.04 33.92
CA GLU A 668 22.68 10.28 33.49
C GLU A 668 21.18 10.20 33.76
N PHE A 669 20.56 9.06 33.42
CA PHE A 669 19.16 8.79 33.70
C PHE A 669 18.87 8.75 35.21
N ALA A 670 19.69 8.07 36.00
CA ALA A 670 19.53 8.04 37.45
C ALA A 670 19.58 9.46 38.05
N ALA A 671 20.47 10.32 37.56
CA ALA A 671 20.53 11.71 37.95
C ALA A 671 19.27 12.49 37.53
N PHE A 672 18.81 12.32 36.28
CA PHE A 672 17.58 12.95 35.77
C PHE A 672 16.35 12.57 36.59
N ALA A 673 16.16 11.27 36.84
CA ALA A 673 15.03 10.72 37.58
C ALA A 673 15.21 10.78 39.11
N ARG A 674 16.32 11.34 39.61
CA ARG A 674 16.67 11.46 41.04
C ARG A 674 16.65 10.13 41.79
N LEU A 675 17.20 9.09 41.18
CA LEU A 675 17.29 7.75 41.75
C LEU A 675 18.50 7.64 42.70
N SER A 676 18.36 6.87 43.78
CA SER A 676 19.42 6.64 44.76
C SER A 676 20.51 5.67 44.28
N LYS A 677 20.23 4.89 43.23
CA LYS A 677 21.15 3.96 42.59
C LYS A 677 20.96 3.99 41.07
N THR A 678 22.01 3.62 40.32
CA THR A 678 21.91 3.40 38.88
C THR A 678 21.03 2.17 38.61
N PRO A 679 19.95 2.31 37.82
CA PRO A 679 19.08 1.19 37.48
C PRO A 679 19.73 0.29 36.44
N THR A 680 19.30 -0.97 36.40
CA THR A 680 19.59 -1.92 35.32
C THR A 680 18.71 -1.64 34.11
N ALA A 681 19.12 -2.14 32.94
CA ALA A 681 18.34 -1.98 31.70
C ALA A 681 16.93 -2.61 31.80
N GLU A 682 16.78 -3.73 32.52
CA GLU A 682 15.47 -4.38 32.71
C GLU A 682 14.55 -3.60 33.67
N GLU A 683 15.12 -2.93 34.69
CA GLU A 683 14.36 -2.02 35.55
C GLU A 683 13.80 -0.82 34.75
N LEU A 684 14.37 -0.46 33.60
CA LEU A 684 13.82 0.58 32.72
C LEU A 684 12.49 0.15 32.06
N LYS A 685 12.37 -1.10 31.64
CA LYS A 685 11.16 -1.59 30.93
C LYS A 685 9.98 -1.80 31.89
N THR A 686 10.28 -2.01 33.17
CA THR A 686 9.33 -2.40 34.21
C THR A 686 9.12 -1.27 35.23
N THR A 687 10.05 -1.09 36.16
CA THR A 687 9.94 -0.20 37.33
C THR A 687 9.99 1.29 36.96
N TYR A 688 10.87 1.68 36.03
CA TYR A 688 11.16 3.07 35.70
C TYR A 688 10.69 3.48 34.30
N ARG A 689 9.71 2.76 33.73
CA ARG A 689 9.26 2.93 32.35
C ARG A 689 8.91 4.37 32.01
N LYS A 690 8.07 5.00 32.83
CA LYS A 690 7.61 6.37 32.58
C LYS A 690 8.76 7.38 32.67
N GLN A 691 9.60 7.27 33.70
CA GLN A 691 10.76 8.15 33.86
C GLN A 691 11.75 8.01 32.71
N TRP A 692 11.94 6.79 32.19
CA TRP A 692 12.78 6.54 31.03
C TRP A 692 12.22 7.20 29.77
N ILE A 693 10.91 7.10 29.53
CA ILE A 693 10.24 7.78 28.43
C ILE A 693 10.45 9.30 28.53
N ASP A 694 10.25 9.88 29.72
CA ASP A 694 10.45 11.31 29.97
C ASP A 694 11.91 11.73 29.73
N PHE A 695 12.88 10.92 30.18
CA PHE A 695 14.31 11.14 29.94
C PHE A 695 14.64 11.15 28.45
N MET A 696 14.18 10.16 27.70
CA MET A 696 14.42 10.08 26.26
C MET A 696 13.75 11.24 25.50
N CYS A 697 12.54 11.65 25.87
CA CYS A 697 11.91 12.84 25.31
C CYS A 697 12.75 14.12 25.59
N ASN A 698 13.37 14.21 26.78
CA ASN A 698 14.27 15.31 27.12
C ASN A 698 15.55 15.30 26.27
N VAL A 699 16.13 14.13 26.04
CA VAL A 699 17.28 13.95 25.13
C VAL A 699 16.94 14.46 23.73
N TRP A 700 15.79 14.04 23.18
CA TRP A 700 15.37 14.46 21.84
C TRP A 700 15.11 15.96 21.75
N ALA A 701 14.52 16.58 22.78
CA ALA A 701 14.35 18.03 22.84
C ALA A 701 15.70 18.77 22.89
N GLY A 702 16.67 18.26 23.64
CA GLY A 702 18.03 18.81 23.68
C GLY A 702 18.74 18.76 22.32
N LEU A 703 18.53 17.67 21.56
CA LEU A 703 19.03 17.55 20.18
C LEU A 703 18.27 18.46 19.21
N ALA A 704 16.96 18.65 19.38
CA ALA A 704 16.17 19.57 18.57
C ALA A 704 16.65 21.02 18.74
N ARG A 705 17.05 21.40 19.96
CA ARG A 705 17.71 22.69 20.23
C ARG A 705 19.00 22.84 19.41
N ILE A 706 19.90 21.86 19.48
CA ILE A 706 21.17 21.87 18.73
C ILE A 706 20.90 21.93 17.21
N TYR A 707 19.87 21.22 16.76
CA TYR A 707 19.45 21.21 15.36
C TYR A 707 18.99 22.59 14.89
N LYS A 708 18.15 23.27 15.68
CA LYS A 708 17.72 24.64 15.42
C LYS A 708 18.90 25.62 15.45
N GLU A 709 19.79 25.51 16.43
CA GLU A 709 21.00 26.34 16.51
C GLU A 709 21.86 26.22 15.24
N GLY A 710 22.07 24.99 14.73
CA GLY A 710 22.76 24.76 13.47
C GLY A 710 22.06 25.38 12.26
N THR A 711 20.73 25.34 12.23
CA THR A 711 19.94 26.00 11.18
C THR A 711 20.09 27.53 11.25
N LYS A 712 19.94 28.11 12.44
CA LYS A 712 20.02 29.55 12.67
C LYS A 712 21.43 30.12 12.47
N ALA A 713 22.47 29.31 12.66
CA ALA A 713 23.85 29.66 12.33
C ALA A 713 24.11 29.78 10.80
N ALA A 714 23.25 29.19 9.96
CA ALA A 714 23.27 29.43 8.52
C ALA A 714 22.54 30.73 8.14
N GLY A 715 21.49 31.10 8.87
CA GLY A 715 20.78 32.38 8.75
C GLY A 715 19.70 32.54 9.82
N ALA A 716 19.58 33.73 10.41
CA ALA A 716 18.68 33.98 11.54
C ALA A 716 17.19 33.78 11.21
N ASP A 717 16.81 34.06 9.96
CA ASP A 717 15.42 33.97 9.49
C ASP A 717 15.03 32.57 9.00
N LEU A 718 15.98 31.63 8.88
CA LEU A 718 15.72 30.28 8.39
C LEU A 718 14.84 29.48 9.36
N ALA A 719 13.78 28.85 8.88
CA ALA A 719 12.85 28.12 9.74
C ALA A 719 13.35 26.71 10.09
N THR A 720 13.06 26.24 11.30
CA THR A 720 13.31 24.85 11.70
C THR A 720 12.00 24.08 11.83
N TRP A 721 11.84 23.07 10.97
CA TRP A 721 10.74 22.12 11.00
C TRP A 721 11.15 20.88 11.80
N LEU A 722 10.19 20.33 12.54
CA LEU A 722 10.33 19.03 13.16
C LEU A 722 9.09 18.21 12.80
N TYR A 723 9.30 17.06 12.18
CA TYR A 723 8.24 16.10 11.94
C TYR A 723 8.18 15.05 13.06
N SER A 724 6.98 14.82 13.58
CA SER A 724 6.68 13.70 14.48
C SER A 724 5.17 13.46 14.55
N SER A 725 4.72 12.57 15.43
CA SER A 725 3.30 12.35 15.70
C SER A 725 2.62 13.54 16.40
N TYR A 726 1.30 13.45 16.58
CA TYR A 726 0.51 14.49 17.25
C TYR A 726 0.83 14.63 18.76
N PRO A 727 0.52 15.77 19.40
CA PRO A 727 0.51 15.87 20.85
C PRO A 727 -0.37 14.81 21.52
N GLY A 728 0.19 14.11 22.51
CA GLY A 728 -0.52 13.11 23.32
C GLY A 728 0.43 12.21 24.12
N GLU A 729 -0.04 11.68 25.26
CA GLU A 729 0.81 10.90 26.18
C GLU A 729 1.28 9.57 25.56
N SER A 730 0.41 8.88 24.80
CA SER A 730 0.77 7.63 24.10
C SER A 730 1.88 7.80 23.06
N PHE A 731 2.03 9.01 22.53
CA PHE A 731 3.00 9.32 21.48
C PHE A 731 4.42 9.54 22.02
N LYS A 732 4.57 9.87 23.30
CA LYS A 732 5.89 9.91 23.95
C LYS A 732 6.61 8.57 23.87
N GLU A 733 5.87 7.49 24.15
CA GLU A 733 6.42 6.13 24.10
C GLU A 733 6.56 5.62 22.65
N ARG A 734 5.63 5.96 21.76
CA ARG A 734 5.65 5.46 20.38
C ARG A 734 6.61 6.20 19.47
N TYR A 735 6.86 7.49 19.69
CA TYR A 735 7.64 8.35 18.79
C TYR A 735 8.77 9.12 19.48
N GLY A 736 8.86 9.07 20.82
CA GLY A 736 9.89 9.82 21.56
C GLY A 736 9.64 11.33 21.60
N ILE A 737 8.40 11.79 21.37
CA ILE A 737 8.07 13.21 21.28
C ILE A 737 7.24 13.70 22.47
N ASP A 738 7.72 14.74 23.14
CA ASP A 738 6.92 15.60 24.02
C ASP A 738 6.96 17.03 23.47
N TRP A 739 5.85 17.45 22.85
CA TRP A 739 5.74 18.78 22.24
C TRP A 739 5.91 19.93 23.24
N SER A 740 5.62 19.73 24.53
CA SER A 740 5.82 20.78 25.54
C SER A 740 7.29 21.14 25.73
N LEU A 741 8.20 20.18 25.50
CA LEU A 741 9.65 20.36 25.56
C LEU A 741 10.22 21.02 24.31
N MET A 742 9.45 21.11 23.22
CA MET A 742 9.90 21.67 21.93
C MET A 742 9.76 23.20 21.85
N LYS A 743 9.23 23.84 22.90
CA LYS A 743 9.05 25.29 22.96
C LYS A 743 10.38 26.03 22.76
N GLY A 744 10.43 26.87 21.72
CA GLY A 744 11.64 27.61 21.35
C GLY A 744 12.63 26.81 20.48
N HIS A 745 12.43 25.50 20.31
CA HIS A 745 13.31 24.61 19.54
C HIS A 745 12.74 24.24 18.15
N VAL A 746 11.48 24.56 17.89
CA VAL A 746 10.79 24.30 16.63
C VAL A 746 10.02 25.55 16.20
N ASP A 747 10.02 25.85 14.90
CA ASP A 747 9.23 26.94 14.30
C ASP A 747 7.99 26.39 13.59
N VAL A 748 8.11 25.20 12.98
CA VAL A 748 7.00 24.48 12.33
C VAL A 748 6.94 23.04 12.83
N ALA A 749 5.80 22.66 13.41
CA ALA A 749 5.48 21.28 13.76
C ALA A 749 4.84 20.60 12.53
N ALA A 750 5.61 19.77 11.83
CA ALA A 750 5.06 18.84 10.86
C ALA A 750 4.51 17.63 11.64
N MET A 751 3.23 17.33 11.45
CA MET A 751 2.51 16.40 12.32
C MET A 751 1.93 15.26 11.50
N GLY A 752 1.75 14.10 12.15
CA GLY A 752 1.34 12.82 11.54
C GLY A 752 0.10 12.85 10.62
N TYR A 753 -0.28 11.68 10.12
CA TYR A 753 -1.16 11.62 8.94
C TYR A 753 -2.67 11.60 9.22
N ALA A 754 -3.08 11.37 10.48
CA ALA A 754 -4.49 11.47 10.90
C ALA A 754 -5.06 12.90 10.79
N THR A 755 -6.36 13.08 11.09
CA THR A 755 -6.92 14.43 11.25
C THR A 755 -6.56 14.97 12.64
N PRO A 756 -5.98 16.18 12.76
CA PRO A 756 -5.71 16.77 14.07
C PRO A 756 -6.98 17.04 14.89
N THR A 757 -6.88 16.99 16.20
CA THR A 757 -7.90 17.58 17.09
C THR A 757 -7.64 19.09 17.30
N VAL A 758 -8.67 19.83 17.72
CA VAL A 758 -8.51 21.26 18.09
C VAL A 758 -7.51 21.42 19.24
N GLU A 759 -7.50 20.48 20.19
CA GLU A 759 -6.61 20.50 21.34
C GLU A 759 -5.15 20.29 20.91
N GLN A 760 -4.89 19.33 20.01
CA GLN A 760 -3.56 19.11 19.46
C GLN A 760 -3.01 20.36 18.77
N LEU A 761 -3.82 21.02 17.94
CA LEU A 761 -3.42 22.27 17.29
C LEU A 761 -3.20 23.40 18.31
N SER A 762 -4.00 23.45 19.37
CA SER A 762 -3.84 24.44 20.45
C SER A 762 -2.53 24.24 21.21
N THR A 763 -2.11 23.00 21.46
CA THR A 763 -0.83 22.67 22.07
C THR A 763 0.35 23.17 21.23
N ILE A 764 0.29 23.00 19.91
CA ILE A 764 1.33 23.50 19.00
C ILE A 764 1.39 25.03 19.00
N ARG A 765 0.24 25.71 18.98
CA ARG A 765 0.19 27.17 19.09
C ARG A 765 0.75 27.66 20.44
N ALA A 766 0.53 26.93 21.53
CA ALA A 766 1.01 27.28 22.87
C ALA A 766 2.55 27.24 23.01
N ILE A 767 3.24 26.49 22.14
CA ILE A 767 4.71 26.48 22.06
C ILE A 767 5.27 27.49 21.05
N ASN A 768 4.41 28.37 20.50
CA ASN A 768 4.72 29.36 19.47
C ASN A 768 5.22 28.76 18.14
N ALA A 769 4.76 27.55 17.80
CA ALA A 769 5.01 26.94 16.50
C ALA A 769 3.76 27.03 15.61
N THR A 770 3.98 26.99 14.30
CA THR A 770 2.91 26.76 13.32
C THR A 770 2.78 25.27 13.03
N SER A 771 1.62 24.85 12.57
CA SER A 771 1.31 23.45 12.27
C SER A 771 1.32 23.18 10.77
N ASN A 772 1.87 22.04 10.37
CA ASN A 772 1.70 21.49 9.03
C ASN A 772 1.23 20.03 9.15
N CYS A 773 0.00 19.75 8.74
CA CYS A 773 -0.64 18.47 9.02
C CYS A 773 -0.47 17.49 7.84
N GLY A 774 -0.06 16.26 8.12
CA GLY A 774 0.18 15.25 7.11
C GLY A 774 -1.08 14.61 6.52
N VAL A 775 -0.94 14.15 5.28
CA VAL A 775 -1.80 13.19 4.59
C VAL A 775 -0.90 12.16 3.94
N LEU A 776 -1.22 10.88 4.13
CA LEU A 776 -0.43 9.75 3.65
C LEU A 776 -1.02 9.19 2.35
N TYR A 777 -0.18 8.93 1.34
CA TYR A 777 -0.60 8.33 0.08
C TYR A 777 0.43 7.32 -0.46
N PHE A 778 0.04 6.05 -0.55
CA PHE A 778 0.89 4.90 -0.91
C PHE A 778 0.31 4.02 -2.03
N GLU A 779 1.10 3.07 -2.52
CA GLU A 779 0.77 2.12 -3.61
C GLU A 779 -0.43 1.25 -3.25
N ASP A 780 -0.48 0.86 -1.97
CA ASP A 780 -1.53 0.06 -1.36
C ASP A 780 -2.83 0.84 -1.08
N SER A 781 -2.88 2.13 -1.42
CA SER A 781 -4.05 2.95 -1.15
C SER A 781 -5.25 2.37 -1.88
N THR A 782 -6.30 2.05 -1.12
CA THR A 782 -7.53 1.50 -1.72
C THR A 782 -8.13 2.51 -2.70
N PRO A 783 -8.97 2.06 -3.64
CA PRO A 783 -9.73 2.97 -4.51
C PRO A 783 -10.49 4.06 -3.74
N ASP A 784 -10.85 3.78 -2.49
CA ASP A 784 -11.54 4.73 -1.61
C ASP A 784 -10.59 5.74 -0.97
N GLN A 785 -9.40 5.33 -0.49
CA GLN A 785 -8.37 6.26 0.01
C GLN A 785 -8.00 7.32 -1.06
N TYR A 786 -7.90 6.89 -2.32
CA TYR A 786 -7.67 7.79 -3.46
C TYR A 786 -8.77 8.87 -3.61
N ARG A 787 -10.07 8.50 -3.49
CA ARG A 787 -11.20 9.45 -3.60
C ARG A 787 -11.23 10.45 -2.45
N LEU A 788 -10.72 10.06 -1.29
CA LEU A 788 -10.68 10.89 -0.09
C LEU A 788 -9.53 11.91 -0.07
N LEU A 789 -8.68 11.96 -1.10
CA LEU A 789 -7.54 12.86 -1.13
C LEU A 789 -7.97 14.33 -1.01
N LYS A 790 -8.96 14.76 -1.80
CA LYS A 790 -9.51 16.13 -1.76
C LYS A 790 -10.05 16.49 -0.36
N THR A 791 -10.89 15.63 0.21
CA THR A 791 -11.52 15.86 1.52
C THR A 791 -10.47 15.85 2.63
N SER A 792 -9.51 14.92 2.57
CA SER A 792 -8.44 14.80 3.55
C SER A 792 -7.60 16.06 3.62
N MET A 793 -7.15 16.59 2.47
CA MET A 793 -6.34 17.81 2.42
C MET A 793 -7.10 19.02 2.98
N ILE A 794 -8.35 19.22 2.57
CA ILE A 794 -9.19 20.35 3.04
C ILE A 794 -9.47 20.24 4.55
N ARG A 795 -9.74 19.03 5.04
CA ARG A 795 -10.08 18.79 6.45
C ARG A 795 -8.99 19.30 7.40
N ARG A 796 -7.71 19.09 7.07
CA ARG A 796 -6.57 19.49 7.93
C ARG A 796 -6.57 20.99 8.19
N VAL A 797 -6.73 21.79 7.14
CA VAL A 797 -6.72 23.26 7.23
C VAL A 797 -8.04 23.82 7.76
N ALA A 798 -9.18 23.22 7.40
CA ALA A 798 -10.49 23.60 7.93
C ALA A 798 -10.57 23.43 9.46
N GLN A 799 -9.95 22.36 9.98
CA GLN A 799 -9.84 22.08 11.42
C GLN A 799 -9.02 23.12 12.18
N GLY A 800 -8.05 23.78 11.54
CA GLY A 800 -7.13 24.69 12.22
C GLY A 800 -5.65 24.54 11.87
N GLY A 801 -5.26 23.65 10.96
CA GLY A 801 -3.88 23.53 10.51
C GLY A 801 -3.42 24.77 9.73
N ASP A 802 -2.18 25.21 9.96
CA ASP A 802 -1.59 26.37 9.27
C ASP A 802 -0.98 25.99 7.89
N GLY A 803 -0.93 24.68 7.59
CA GLY A 803 -0.55 24.10 6.32
C GLY A 803 -0.85 22.60 6.27
N VAL A 804 -0.64 22.00 5.10
CA VAL A 804 -0.87 20.58 4.85
C VAL A 804 0.27 19.99 4.01
N SER A 805 0.68 18.77 4.34
CA SER A 805 1.66 18.01 3.57
C SER A 805 1.03 16.76 2.99
N LEU A 806 1.30 16.47 1.72
CA LEU A 806 1.08 15.16 1.13
C LEU A 806 2.40 14.39 1.15
N PHE A 807 2.45 13.30 1.92
CA PHE A 807 3.56 12.36 1.87
C PHE A 807 3.24 11.23 0.91
N THR A 808 4.14 10.97 -0.03
CA THR A 808 4.01 9.84 -0.93
C THR A 808 5.35 9.28 -1.41
N TRP A 809 5.38 7.97 -1.60
CA TRP A 809 6.47 7.25 -2.28
C TRP A 809 6.10 6.79 -3.68
N VAL A 810 4.89 7.10 -4.14
CA VAL A 810 4.25 6.39 -5.24
C VAL A 810 3.69 7.35 -6.28
N LEU A 811 3.23 6.78 -7.39
CA LEU A 811 2.65 7.53 -8.49
C LEU A 811 1.48 8.41 -8.04
N LEU A 812 1.61 9.73 -8.23
CA LEU A 812 0.47 10.63 -8.33
C LEU A 812 0.03 10.68 -9.80
N ASP A 813 -1.15 10.13 -10.07
CA ASP A 813 -1.71 10.10 -11.42
C ASP A 813 -2.59 11.33 -11.68
N GLY A 814 -3.03 11.55 -12.94
CA GLY A 814 -3.85 12.71 -13.33
C GLY A 814 -5.14 12.85 -12.54
N ARG A 815 -5.62 11.73 -12.04
CA ARG A 815 -6.76 11.59 -11.15
C ARG A 815 -6.45 12.24 -9.80
N ALA A 816 -5.30 11.94 -9.18
CA ALA A 816 -4.88 12.55 -7.92
C ALA A 816 -4.59 14.04 -8.09
N TYR A 817 -3.92 14.41 -9.18
CA TYR A 817 -3.67 15.80 -9.55
C TYR A 817 -4.97 16.61 -9.66
N GLY A 818 -6.02 16.06 -10.29
CA GLY A 818 -7.32 16.73 -10.38
C GLY A 818 -7.97 16.99 -9.02
N LEU A 819 -7.90 16.04 -8.09
CA LEU A 819 -8.45 16.19 -6.73
C LEU A 819 -7.65 17.20 -5.90
N LEU A 820 -6.32 17.16 -6.01
CA LEU A 820 -5.42 18.10 -5.34
C LEU A 820 -5.60 19.53 -5.86
N ALA A 821 -5.67 19.72 -7.18
CA ALA A 821 -5.90 21.02 -7.80
C ALA A 821 -7.24 21.65 -7.34
N GLN A 822 -8.29 20.84 -7.19
CA GLN A 822 -9.56 21.31 -6.62
C GLN A 822 -9.44 21.72 -5.15
N ALA A 823 -8.71 20.94 -4.34
CA ALA A 823 -8.49 21.25 -2.93
C ALA A 823 -7.67 22.53 -2.75
N PHE A 824 -6.53 22.62 -3.44
CA PHE A 824 -5.64 23.77 -3.37
C PHE A 824 -6.27 25.02 -3.97
N GLY A 825 -7.11 24.89 -5.01
CA GLY A 825 -7.87 26.02 -5.52
C GLY A 825 -8.86 26.61 -4.51
N LEU A 826 -9.58 25.77 -3.74
CA LEU A 826 -10.42 26.27 -2.64
C LEU A 826 -9.58 26.98 -1.57
N MET A 827 -8.42 26.40 -1.21
CA MET A 827 -7.51 26.99 -0.22
C MET A 827 -6.94 28.33 -0.68
N ALA A 828 -6.53 28.43 -1.95
CA ALA A 828 -5.93 29.64 -2.53
C ALA A 828 -6.93 30.79 -2.54
N ASP A 829 -8.17 30.54 -2.98
CA ASP A 829 -9.21 31.57 -3.06
C ASP A 829 -9.68 32.08 -1.68
N HIS A 830 -9.43 31.30 -0.61
CA HIS A 830 -9.98 31.56 0.72
C HIS A 830 -8.92 31.50 1.82
N GLU A 831 -7.67 31.80 1.49
CA GLU A 831 -6.53 31.61 2.39
C GLU A 831 -6.70 32.32 3.73
N ASP A 832 -7.20 33.55 3.73
CA ASP A 832 -7.49 34.31 4.95
C ASP A 832 -8.51 33.60 5.86
N PHE A 833 -9.51 32.91 5.30
CA PHE A 833 -10.48 32.19 6.13
C PHE A 833 -9.83 30.98 6.81
N PHE A 834 -8.97 30.26 6.10
CA PHE A 834 -8.27 29.12 6.65
C PHE A 834 -7.22 29.54 7.69
N LEU A 835 -6.47 30.62 7.46
CA LEU A 835 -5.42 31.04 8.38
C LEU A 835 -5.98 31.89 9.54
N ASP A 836 -6.74 32.93 9.21
CA ASP A 836 -7.11 34.00 10.15
C ASP A 836 -8.57 33.89 10.62
N GLY A 837 -9.39 33.05 9.96
CA GLY A 837 -10.79 32.86 10.29
C GLY A 837 -11.01 32.23 11.66
N ARG A 838 -11.86 32.88 12.47
CA ARG A 838 -12.32 32.30 13.73
C ARG A 838 -13.25 31.13 13.45
N ARG A 839 -12.95 29.94 13.98
CA ARG A 839 -13.84 28.77 13.87
C ARG A 839 -15.06 28.96 14.75
N VAL A 840 -16.26 28.79 14.19
CA VAL A 840 -17.54 28.97 14.86
C VAL A 840 -18.34 27.67 14.74
N LYS A 841 -19.02 27.26 15.82
CA LYS A 841 -19.89 26.09 15.77
C LYS A 841 -21.16 26.40 14.94
N PRO A 842 -21.49 25.60 13.91
CA PRO A 842 -22.73 25.78 13.15
C PRO A 842 -23.94 25.33 13.96
N VAL A 843 -25.11 25.94 13.69
CA VAL A 843 -26.41 25.43 14.16
C VAL A 843 -26.98 24.56 13.04
N VAL A 844 -26.77 23.26 13.14
CA VAL A 844 -27.13 22.29 12.08
C VAL A 844 -28.45 21.60 12.43
N ARG A 845 -29.33 21.44 11.43
CA ARG A 845 -30.53 20.59 11.47
C ARG A 845 -30.40 19.53 10.37
N GLY A 846 -30.78 18.28 10.65
CA GLY A 846 -30.77 17.18 9.65
C GLY A 846 -29.92 15.97 10.06
N LYS A 847 -29.61 15.10 9.08
CA LYS A 847 -28.95 13.79 9.28
C LYS A 847 -27.43 13.78 9.03
N ALA A 848 -26.83 14.84 8.48
CA ALA A 848 -25.38 14.89 8.29
C ALA A 848 -24.65 14.97 9.64
N PRO A 849 -23.47 14.34 9.78
CA PRO A 849 -22.64 14.50 10.97
C PRO A 849 -22.20 15.96 11.10
N VAL A 850 -22.54 16.59 12.23
CA VAL A 850 -22.17 17.98 12.54
C VAL A 850 -20.65 18.17 12.50
N ASP A 851 -19.89 17.11 12.81
CA ASP A 851 -18.43 17.10 12.88
C ASP A 851 -17.72 17.23 11.52
N ASN A 852 -18.46 17.20 10.41
CA ASN A 852 -17.91 17.41 9.07
C ASN A 852 -18.26 18.78 8.47
N ILE A 853 -18.82 19.69 9.27
CA ILE A 853 -19.18 21.05 8.83
C ILE A 853 -18.33 22.06 9.58
N TYR A 854 -17.45 22.72 8.84
CA TYR A 854 -16.52 23.73 9.33
C TYR A 854 -17.02 25.12 8.95
N VAL A 855 -17.08 26.04 9.92
CA VAL A 855 -17.45 27.44 9.66
C VAL A 855 -16.34 28.35 10.15
N MET A 856 -15.71 29.06 9.22
CA MET A 856 -14.66 30.04 9.49
C MET A 856 -15.24 31.45 9.29
N GLN A 857 -15.11 32.31 10.30
CA GLN A 857 -15.66 33.66 10.28
C GLN A 857 -14.54 34.72 10.20
N LEU A 858 -14.69 35.64 9.25
CA LEU A 858 -13.88 36.86 9.09
C LEU A 858 -14.79 38.09 9.03
N GLY A 859 -14.82 38.87 10.10
CA GLY A 859 -15.73 40.00 10.22
C GLY A 859 -17.20 39.56 10.09
N GLN A 860 -17.90 40.11 9.08
CA GLN A 860 -19.28 39.75 8.73
C GLN A 860 -19.39 38.63 7.69
N ARG A 861 -18.27 38.11 7.19
CA ARG A 861 -18.26 37.03 6.20
C ARG A 861 -17.99 35.70 6.88
N ARG A 862 -18.54 34.61 6.33
CA ARG A 862 -18.22 33.25 6.74
C ARG A 862 -17.95 32.38 5.52
N LEU A 863 -17.00 31.47 5.67
CA LEU A 863 -16.83 30.33 4.77
C LEU A 863 -17.37 29.10 5.48
N VAL A 864 -18.35 28.44 4.86
CA VAL A 864 -18.88 27.15 5.30
C VAL A 864 -18.28 26.06 4.41
N VAL A 865 -17.56 25.11 5.00
CA VAL A 865 -17.01 23.94 4.31
C VAL A 865 -17.65 22.69 4.88
N ALA A 866 -18.36 21.93 4.05
CA ALA A 866 -19.03 20.69 4.43
C ALA A 866 -18.38 19.51 3.69
N ILE A 867 -17.87 18.55 4.45
CA ILE A 867 -17.14 17.38 3.95
C ILE A 867 -18.02 16.13 4.05
N ASN A 868 -17.94 15.23 3.07
CA ASN A 868 -18.56 13.92 3.14
C ASN A 868 -17.58 12.86 2.66
N GLU A 869 -17.14 12.00 3.58
CA GLU A 869 -16.21 10.91 3.27
C GLU A 869 -16.93 9.57 3.11
N SER A 870 -18.26 9.54 3.24
CA SER A 870 -19.04 8.32 3.02
C SER A 870 -19.27 8.06 1.53
N THR A 871 -19.57 6.81 1.20
CA THR A 871 -19.88 6.34 -0.16
C THR A 871 -21.27 6.76 -0.66
N LYS A 872 -22.06 7.46 0.16
CA LYS A 872 -23.39 7.96 -0.18
C LYS A 872 -23.45 9.48 -0.03
N PRO A 873 -24.26 10.19 -0.84
CA PRO A 873 -24.50 11.61 -0.61
C PRO A 873 -25.09 11.87 0.77
N THR A 874 -24.75 13.01 1.36
CA THR A 874 -25.28 13.46 2.65
C THR A 874 -25.93 14.83 2.53
N SER A 875 -26.80 15.18 3.48
CA SER A 875 -27.50 16.46 3.46
C SER A 875 -27.66 17.08 4.85
N ALA A 876 -27.53 18.40 4.91
CA ALA A 876 -27.61 19.20 6.13
C ALA A 876 -28.32 20.52 5.86
N ALA A 877 -28.92 21.09 6.90
CA ALA A 877 -29.42 22.46 6.89
C ALA A 877 -28.71 23.28 7.96
N ILE A 878 -28.08 24.40 7.61
CA ILE A 878 -27.44 25.29 8.57
C ILE A 878 -28.33 26.51 8.79
N ASP A 879 -28.74 26.72 10.04
CA ASP A 879 -29.46 27.91 10.46
C ASP A 879 -28.49 29.10 10.56
N LEU A 880 -28.69 30.11 9.71
CA LEU A 880 -27.87 31.32 9.69
C LEU A 880 -28.42 32.37 10.67
N GLY A 881 -29.61 32.17 11.25
CA GLY A 881 -30.27 33.09 12.19
C GLY A 881 -30.79 34.39 11.58
N LYS A 882 -30.28 34.80 10.42
CA LYS A 882 -30.73 35.98 9.64
C LYS A 882 -30.64 35.70 8.14
N LEU A 883 -31.27 36.56 7.35
CA LEU A 883 -31.23 36.47 5.89
C LEU A 883 -29.83 36.92 5.41
N CYS A 884 -29.09 36.00 4.80
CA CYS A 884 -27.72 36.24 4.32
C CYS A 884 -27.64 36.00 2.81
N ARG A 885 -26.69 36.68 2.13
CA ARG A 885 -26.31 36.30 0.76
C ARG A 885 -25.37 35.10 0.86
N VAL A 886 -25.64 34.09 0.05
CA VAL A 886 -24.84 32.87 -0.01
C VAL A 886 -24.43 32.61 -1.45
N ARG A 887 -23.17 32.26 -1.67
CA ARG A 887 -22.63 31.82 -2.96
C ARG A 887 -22.03 30.42 -2.82
N ASP A 888 -22.45 29.47 -3.66
CA ASP A 888 -21.79 28.17 -3.79
C ASP A 888 -20.49 28.37 -4.58
N TYR A 889 -19.37 28.01 -3.95
CA TYR A 889 -18.04 28.20 -4.50
C TYR A 889 -17.82 27.44 -5.83
N TYR A 890 -18.35 26.23 -5.93
CA TYR A 890 -18.07 25.35 -7.07
C TYR A 890 -19.00 25.62 -8.27
N THR A 891 -20.24 26.06 -8.02
CA THR A 891 -21.21 26.34 -9.09
C THR A 891 -21.32 27.82 -9.42
N GLY A 892 -20.84 28.70 -8.55
CA GLY A 892 -21.04 30.15 -8.63
C GLY A 892 -22.47 30.60 -8.34
N ALA A 893 -23.39 29.67 -8.02
CA ALA A 893 -24.79 29.99 -7.79
C ALA A 893 -24.97 30.85 -6.54
N GLU A 894 -25.77 31.91 -6.65
CA GLU A 894 -26.06 32.83 -5.54
C GLU A 894 -27.51 32.76 -5.08
N SER A 895 -27.73 32.96 -3.79
CA SER A 895 -29.06 33.01 -3.18
C SER A 895 -29.10 33.90 -1.95
N ARG A 896 -30.31 34.22 -1.47
CA ARG A 896 -30.52 34.86 -0.17
C ARG A 896 -31.38 33.97 0.70
N VAL A 897 -30.81 33.46 1.80
CA VAL A 897 -31.46 32.44 2.64
C VAL A 897 -31.26 32.71 4.12
N ARG A 898 -32.23 32.28 4.94
CA ARG A 898 -32.07 32.20 6.41
C ARG A 898 -31.52 30.84 6.86
N THR A 899 -31.71 29.83 6.02
CA THR A 899 -31.25 28.47 6.24
C THR A 899 -30.54 27.99 4.99
N LEU A 900 -29.28 27.63 5.11
CA LEU A 900 -28.47 27.10 4.02
C LEU A 900 -28.70 25.60 3.92
N GLN A 901 -29.32 25.17 2.82
CA GLN A 901 -29.46 23.74 2.49
C GLN A 901 -28.17 23.27 1.80
N ILE A 902 -27.63 22.16 2.28
CA ILE A 902 -26.37 21.60 1.80
C ILE A 902 -26.62 20.15 1.41
N GLN A 903 -26.23 19.80 0.19
CA GLN A 903 -26.09 18.42 -0.26
C GLN A 903 -24.65 18.20 -0.68
N VAL A 904 -23.96 17.29 0.02
CA VAL A 904 -22.56 16.97 -0.26
C VAL A 904 -22.52 15.60 -0.97
N PRO A 905 -21.94 15.50 -2.18
CA PRO A 905 -21.75 14.22 -2.85
C PRO A 905 -20.91 13.25 -2.02
N SER A 906 -20.94 11.96 -2.37
CA SER A 906 -20.08 10.95 -1.74
C SER A 906 -18.60 11.27 -1.97
N CYS A 907 -17.77 11.11 -0.94
CA CYS A 907 -16.32 11.34 -0.99
C CYS A 907 -15.92 12.73 -1.55
N ASP A 908 -16.69 13.77 -1.23
CA ASP A 908 -16.47 15.12 -1.78
C ASP A 908 -16.76 16.22 -0.74
N VAL A 909 -16.62 17.47 -1.16
CA VAL A 909 -16.77 18.67 -0.34
C VAL A 909 -17.67 19.69 -1.03
N LYS A 910 -18.37 20.48 -0.22
CA LYS A 910 -19.05 21.71 -0.65
C LYS A 910 -18.53 22.89 0.16
N ALA A 911 -18.40 24.04 -0.49
CA ALA A 911 -17.99 25.29 0.13
C ALA A 911 -18.97 26.41 -0.23
N TYR A 912 -19.31 27.25 0.75
CA TYR A 912 -20.22 28.38 0.57
C TYR A 912 -19.65 29.64 1.22
N GLU A 913 -19.59 30.71 0.45
CA GLU A 913 -19.32 32.07 0.94
C GLU A 913 -20.64 32.66 1.46
N VAL A 914 -20.65 33.15 2.70
CA VAL A 914 -21.84 33.69 3.37
C VAL A 914 -21.56 35.11 3.84
N ASP A 915 -22.24 36.08 3.26
CA ASP A 915 -22.19 37.48 3.68
C ASP A 915 -23.36 37.79 4.61
N PHE A 916 -23.04 38.14 5.85
CA PHE A 916 -24.05 38.61 6.79
C PHE A 916 -24.30 40.11 6.59
N PRO A 917 -25.57 40.55 6.59
CA PRO A 917 -25.88 41.97 6.54
C PRO A 917 -25.28 42.70 7.75
N SER A 918 -24.80 43.92 7.51
CA SER A 918 -24.41 44.86 8.57
C SER A 918 -25.61 45.12 9.50
N LYS A 919 -25.31 45.41 10.76
CA LYS A 919 -26.33 45.76 11.75
C LYS A 919 -27.10 47.02 11.33
#